data_AF-A0A250JAR6-F1
#
_entry.id   AF-A0A250JAR6-F1
#
_cell.length_a   1.000
_cell.length_b   1.000
_cell.length_c   1.000
_cell.angle_alpha   90.00
_cell.angle_beta   90.00
_cell.angle_gamma   90.00
#
_symmetry.space_group_name_H-M   'P 1'
#
loop_
_entity.id
_entity.type
_entity.pdbx_description
1 polymer ?
#
loop_
_entity_poly.entity_id
_entity_poly.type
_entity_poly.pdbx_seq_one_letter_code
_entity_poly.pdbx_strand_id
1 'polypeptide(L)'
;MAKDYAIVVRKRPDGDSLGNVLVALAHRDWTRGFQVLLLASCLVNRARGREEVEVDVPEGVGAGEHLTLTYEWDWKHTGAPTLERTWRLPLTEDIPPEWLEDEPSEPEQEDTLEDEAGAQAVLSSELAPIPVQVDPARPELLWVPGYASREEIASRLFGDAAASGAFDIEPRAPPSSAVEGLQVCVRVRHPPALVPELLATMRHALDAHLAADVAWSRSQLSGASLNRAGAAALVERGLRWAQRSDILDGAGQSSFDRYLQALEPLRDESQRGHILGEAAEPLRKAIVLHSKRFTASYSVTDGSPVLAPGSVVGRFYFADGSSIQVRTLPLLTEETSLERAELRVRNASRGSPRVIIPGKDGRWRGYSAEFNTVAGAPEPLEHPEGNAYWYYPGTLLIRPGDWRPGLGAGTGELATLRRELLQTALATATPHAPQPLVSLDHDVLALLTPDERLGVFNTILTGPALTSDMKEEAVHLLARVVVSTPDREFPPLERKLTSSGVLEKLLGSNAPDSKVLLGQAFTQKALASFPLVLDLLESLPTIHLGREGERTYLLNVPSGLVSTMLVAPEAWEEQQGVRLGAEPALPGEAVGPSRRMALYFQPVRQEFQARYLSSVDEASRSRALHPLEWVRVEVHGPQPRSHLMTAMELALLASTPDKALVWSSVSRISEMHMVYGAVSALTKAPLWTRVPATAAQGGTLETARGAAVRLFVGRVSLVATLAVVDTYREELSQTSEGRDFLAVHDVAMVVLAGRDIYKLATSGIGRELVHRGGLVLSAAGARVSSGLRASVESVQALVKTLERMLAEGRAVATPDGLRFSLPGGAEAFKQVFFAIRGEMAAARALGGIRGAGLVAEEAEKTLGALKQLAAESQEMASAYSAVARRAAALPADKAQAYLAAVENMRAATRSAAKPALAELLRRSGAPSLKDPLAFLKEAAWLVSHPDLEAEAVAELARKAGRSRVDLGWLHSTGLLMKDLNFMGRNKMTPWKDFQQAAAEPWNLKLQRRVREQLRGVAAEMLTEDNAQKLFPGFRLTGRQVKMKAGHVIDNLLTAMTGSKLQHGVEVKGWNDNRWRRALDSWLARRAGSKLNEQQEALVKQLQHLLDQLADAAKAPNGQPFLVSTDNLSGPTRAKLLDFLLKQSPGIKLIQLEEARILDKTKQLRAALNLPENLSGGVP
;
A
#
# COMPACT_ATOMS: atom_id res chain seq x y z
N MET A 1 25.89 -10.82 41.31
CA MET A 1 24.91 -11.91 41.11
C MET A 1 24.44 -11.86 39.66
N ALA A 2 24.90 -12.81 38.86
CA ALA A 2 24.60 -12.95 37.44
C ALA A 2 23.10 -13.16 37.21
N LYS A 3 22.54 -12.49 36.20
CA LYS A 3 21.25 -12.83 35.62
C LYS A 3 21.48 -13.09 34.13
N ASP A 4 21.21 -14.33 33.75
CA ASP A 4 21.33 -14.84 32.38
C ASP A 4 20.25 -14.19 31.50
N TYR A 5 20.67 -13.38 30.53
CA TYR A 5 19.83 -12.89 29.44
C TYR A 5 20.45 -13.36 28.12
N ALA A 6 19.62 -13.75 27.16
CA ALA A 6 20.04 -13.98 25.78
C ALA A 6 19.31 -12.99 24.87
N ILE A 7 20.06 -12.22 24.09
CA ILE A 7 19.55 -11.32 23.05
C ILE A 7 19.77 -12.04 21.72
N VAL A 8 18.70 -12.27 20.96
CA VAL A 8 18.78 -12.81 19.60
C VAL A 8 18.33 -11.72 18.64
N VAL A 9 19.26 -11.26 17.80
CA VAL A 9 19.02 -10.22 16.78
C VAL A 9 18.90 -10.89 15.41
N ARG A 10 17.86 -10.56 14.65
CA ARG A 10 17.69 -10.99 13.26
C ARG A 10 17.89 -9.80 12.31
N LYS A 11 18.96 -9.83 11.52
CA LYS A 11 19.22 -8.90 10.42
C LYS A 11 19.03 -9.59 9.07
N ARG A 12 18.56 -8.85 8.06
CA ARG A 12 18.67 -9.26 6.65
C ARG A 12 20.02 -8.84 6.06
N PRO A 13 20.46 -9.40 4.90
CA PRO A 13 21.71 -9.03 4.24
C PRO A 13 21.83 -7.56 3.82
N ASP A 14 20.70 -6.84 3.79
CA ASP A 14 20.50 -5.46 3.36
C ASP A 14 20.35 -4.47 4.54
N GLY A 15 20.62 -4.91 5.79
CA GLY A 15 20.87 -4.02 6.93
C GLY A 15 19.68 -3.73 7.85
N ASP A 16 18.44 -4.04 7.46
CA ASP A 16 17.27 -3.79 8.32
C ASP A 16 17.09 -4.84 9.43
N SER A 17 16.85 -4.35 10.65
CA SER A 17 16.55 -5.14 11.85
C SER A 17 15.06 -5.48 11.95
N LEU A 18 14.73 -6.76 12.15
CA LEU A 18 13.35 -7.23 12.39
C LEU A 18 12.94 -7.20 13.88
N GLY A 19 13.68 -6.49 14.73
CA GLY A 19 13.35 -6.25 16.14
C GLY A 19 14.15 -7.11 17.12
N ASN A 20 14.30 -6.58 18.35
CA ASN A 20 14.99 -7.23 19.47
C ASN A 20 13.96 -7.88 20.40
N VAL A 21 14.17 -9.13 20.79
CA VAL A 21 13.39 -9.80 21.84
C VAL A 21 14.28 -10.01 23.05
N LEU A 22 13.88 -9.44 24.19
CA LEU A 22 14.57 -9.57 25.47
C LEU A 22 13.75 -10.49 26.38
N VAL A 23 14.29 -11.67 26.72
CA VAL A 23 13.59 -12.64 27.57
C VAL A 23 14.31 -12.80 28.90
N ALA A 24 13.62 -12.46 30.00
CA ALA A 24 14.06 -12.75 31.36
C ALA A 24 13.52 -14.14 31.77
N LEU A 25 14.40 -15.08 32.12
CA LEU A 25 14.01 -16.47 32.43
C LEU A 25 14.23 -16.78 33.91
N ALA A 26 13.17 -17.26 34.58
CA ALA A 26 13.16 -17.59 36.00
C ALA A 26 12.67 -19.02 36.26
N HIS A 27 13.28 -20.05 35.63
CA HIS A 27 13.41 -21.43 36.15
C HIS A 27 14.03 -22.39 35.12
N ARG A 28 14.89 -23.31 35.59
CA ARG A 28 15.72 -24.23 34.76
C ARG A 28 14.98 -25.39 34.07
N ASP A 29 13.79 -25.77 34.51
CA ASP A 29 13.17 -27.04 34.07
C ASP A 29 12.26 -26.94 32.83
N TRP A 30 11.89 -25.73 32.42
CA TRP A 30 11.08 -25.49 31.20
C TRP A 30 11.92 -25.04 29.98
N THR A 31 13.19 -24.73 30.22
CA THR A 31 14.14 -24.21 29.21
C THR A 31 14.35 -25.17 28.04
N ARG A 32 14.39 -26.49 28.31
CA ARG A 32 14.65 -27.50 27.26
C ARG A 32 13.45 -27.77 26.34
N GLY A 33 12.22 -27.67 26.83
CA GLY A 33 11.01 -27.91 26.02
C GLY A 33 10.70 -26.75 25.06
N PHE A 34 10.90 -25.51 25.54
CA PHE A 34 10.63 -24.31 24.75
C PHE A 34 11.74 -23.99 23.73
N GLN A 35 13.01 -24.28 24.07
CA GLN A 35 14.14 -24.17 23.12
C GLN A 35 14.01 -25.14 21.93
N VAL A 36 13.48 -26.36 22.13
CA VAL A 36 13.31 -27.34 21.04
C VAL A 36 12.20 -26.92 20.06
N LEU A 37 11.13 -26.27 20.54
CA LEU A 37 10.06 -25.73 19.69
C LEU A 37 10.50 -24.48 18.90
N LEU A 38 11.36 -23.63 19.48
CA LEU A 38 11.91 -22.44 18.81
C LEU A 38 13.03 -22.80 17.80
N LEU A 39 13.83 -23.83 18.07
CA LEU A 39 14.84 -24.35 17.13
C LEU A 39 14.21 -25.13 15.96
N ALA A 40 13.08 -25.82 16.18
CA ALA A 40 12.37 -26.53 15.13
C ALA A 40 11.72 -25.59 14.09
N SER A 41 11.36 -24.37 14.47
CA SER A 41 10.81 -23.35 13.55
C SER A 41 11.88 -22.56 12.79
N CYS A 42 13.17 -22.68 13.14
CA CYS A 42 14.26 -21.91 12.54
C CYS A 42 15.09 -22.65 11.48
N LEU A 43 14.88 -23.96 11.25
CA LEU A 43 15.69 -24.79 10.34
C LEU A 43 15.00 -25.13 9.01
N VAL A 44 14.69 -24.13 8.17
CA VAL A 44 14.53 -24.34 6.71
C VAL A 44 14.97 -23.10 5.92
N ASN A 45 16.29 -22.94 5.68
CA ASN A 45 16.80 -22.57 4.35
C ASN A 45 18.32 -22.81 4.25
N ARG A 46 18.78 -23.34 3.11
CA ARG A 46 20.21 -23.52 2.77
C ARG A 46 20.59 -22.47 1.72
N ALA A 47 21.47 -21.54 2.06
CA ALA A 47 22.23 -20.76 1.08
C ALA A 47 23.70 -20.66 1.55
N ARG A 48 24.64 -20.91 0.63
CA ARG A 48 26.09 -20.89 0.85
C ARG A 48 26.65 -19.50 0.53
N GLY A 49 27.52 -18.99 1.38
CA GLY A 49 28.55 -18.01 1.02
C GLY A 49 28.46 -16.67 1.76
N ARG A 50 29.48 -16.41 2.59
CA ARG A 50 29.80 -15.22 3.40
C ARG A 50 29.03 -15.08 4.71
N GLU A 51 29.69 -15.46 5.80
CA GLU A 51 29.41 -14.98 7.16
C GLU A 51 30.40 -13.85 7.45
N GLU A 52 29.91 -12.66 7.77
CA GLU A 52 30.70 -11.59 8.40
C GLU A 52 30.57 -11.76 9.92
N VAL A 53 31.70 -11.78 10.63
CA VAL A 53 31.76 -11.91 12.09
C VAL A 53 32.38 -10.63 12.63
N GLU A 54 31.60 -9.89 13.41
CA GLU A 54 32.05 -8.73 14.19
C GLU A 54 32.59 -9.26 15.52
N VAL A 55 33.84 -8.93 15.87
CA VAL A 55 34.51 -9.39 17.09
C VAL A 55 34.97 -8.18 17.89
N ASP A 56 34.48 -8.06 19.12
CA ASP A 56 34.98 -7.07 20.08
C ASP A 56 36.41 -7.42 20.49
N VAL A 57 37.35 -6.51 20.26
CA VAL A 57 38.74 -6.68 20.70
C VAL A 57 38.80 -6.39 22.21
N PRO A 58 39.34 -7.31 23.04
CA PRO A 58 39.44 -7.09 24.47
C PRO A 58 40.27 -5.84 24.80
N GLU A 59 39.83 -5.06 25.80
CA GLU A 59 40.62 -3.95 26.33
C GLU A 59 42.00 -4.45 26.78
N GLY A 60 43.07 -3.94 26.15
CA GLY A 60 44.47 -4.25 26.50
C GLY A 60 45.31 -4.92 25.41
N VAL A 61 44.77 -5.27 24.23
CA VAL A 61 45.58 -5.78 23.10
C VAL A 61 46.16 -4.61 22.31
N GLY A 62 47.49 -4.49 22.32
CA GLY A 62 48.21 -3.38 21.68
C GLY A 62 48.28 -3.50 20.15
N ALA A 63 48.37 -2.38 19.46
CA ALA A 63 48.55 -2.34 18.02
C ALA A 63 49.83 -3.08 17.58
N GLY A 64 49.71 -3.95 16.57
CA GLY A 64 50.79 -4.83 16.12
C GLY A 64 50.79 -6.26 16.70
N GLU A 65 49.97 -6.54 17.72
CA GLU A 65 49.89 -7.87 18.35
C GLU A 65 49.02 -8.87 17.57
N HIS A 66 49.29 -10.16 17.79
CA HIS A 66 48.59 -11.26 17.13
C HIS A 66 47.42 -11.76 17.98
N LEU A 67 46.20 -11.63 17.46
CA LEU A 67 44.99 -12.16 18.07
C LEU A 67 44.73 -13.58 17.54
N THR A 68 44.80 -14.59 18.40
CA THR A 68 44.44 -15.98 18.07
C THR A 68 43.07 -16.32 18.68
N LEU A 69 42.11 -16.72 17.85
CA LEU A 69 40.82 -17.24 18.30
C LEU A 69 40.77 -18.75 18.06
N THR A 70 40.44 -19.48 19.12
CA THR A 70 40.29 -20.93 19.12
C THR A 70 38.81 -21.29 19.20
N TYR A 71 38.29 -21.95 18.18
CA TYR A 71 36.89 -22.40 18.13
C TYR A 71 36.77 -23.87 18.54
N GLU A 72 36.06 -24.14 19.63
CA GLU A 72 35.59 -25.48 20.00
C GLU A 72 34.26 -25.80 19.31
N TRP A 73 34.17 -26.99 18.70
CA TRP A 73 32.96 -27.44 18.01
C TRP A 73 31.90 -27.96 19.00
N ASP A 74 30.63 -27.81 18.63
CA ASP A 74 29.46 -28.26 19.40
C ASP A 74 29.42 -29.79 19.67
N TRP A 75 28.62 -30.23 20.65
CA TRP A 75 28.52 -31.61 21.21
C TRP A 75 28.29 -32.75 20.21
N LYS A 76 27.99 -32.43 18.94
CA LYS A 76 27.88 -33.41 17.85
C LYS A 76 29.22 -33.76 17.18
N HIS A 77 30.33 -33.12 17.55
CA HIS A 77 31.68 -33.35 16.99
C HIS A 77 32.77 -33.52 18.08
N THR A 78 32.40 -34.13 19.20
CA THR A 78 33.33 -34.49 20.28
C THR A 78 34.47 -35.38 19.77
N GLY A 79 35.70 -34.84 19.75
CA GLY A 79 36.93 -35.55 19.36
C GLY A 79 37.69 -34.98 18.15
N ALA A 80 37.18 -33.94 17.48
CA ALA A 80 37.91 -33.23 16.41
C ALA A 80 38.76 -32.06 16.97
N PRO A 81 39.94 -31.77 16.38
CA PRO A 81 40.81 -30.70 16.86
C PRO A 81 40.14 -29.33 16.71
N THR A 82 40.39 -28.46 17.68
CA THR A 82 39.93 -27.07 17.71
C THR A 82 40.45 -26.29 16.52
N LEU A 83 39.62 -25.43 15.94
CA LEU A 83 40.03 -24.58 14.82
C LEU A 83 40.64 -23.30 15.38
N GLU A 84 41.96 -23.15 15.29
CA GLU A 84 42.67 -21.93 15.66
C GLU A 84 42.92 -21.05 14.44
N ARG A 85 42.63 -19.75 14.57
CA ARG A 85 43.01 -18.75 13.59
C ARG A 85 43.63 -17.54 14.27
N THR A 86 44.75 -17.09 13.71
CA THR A 86 45.53 -15.95 14.22
C THR A 86 45.55 -14.82 13.19
N TRP A 87 45.28 -13.61 13.63
CA TRP A 87 45.36 -12.37 12.85
C TRP A 87 46.32 -11.40 13.53
N ARG A 88 47.02 -10.57 12.75
CA ARG A 88 47.89 -9.52 13.26
C ARG A 88 47.20 -8.17 13.13
N LEU A 89 47.05 -7.44 14.22
CA LEU A 89 46.44 -6.11 14.21
C LEU A 89 47.42 -5.08 13.62
N PRO A 90 46.95 -4.09 12.84
CA PRO A 90 47.83 -3.09 12.21
C PRO A 90 48.54 -2.20 13.25
N LEU A 91 49.74 -1.71 12.91
CA LEU A 91 50.56 -0.84 13.76
C LEU A 91 50.00 0.59 13.77
N THR A 92 49.85 1.18 14.96
CA THR A 92 49.44 2.58 15.13
C THR A 92 50.64 3.52 14.94
N GLU A 93 51.14 3.64 13.72
CA GLU A 93 51.98 4.75 13.29
C GLU A 93 51.55 5.13 11.86
N ASP A 94 50.56 6.02 11.78
CA ASP A 94 50.32 7.01 10.70
C ASP A 94 49.01 7.79 11.01
N ILE A 95 48.89 8.29 12.24
CA ILE A 95 47.91 9.33 12.60
C ILE A 95 48.71 10.61 12.86
N PRO A 96 48.56 11.67 12.05
CA PRO A 96 49.26 12.93 12.29
C PRO A 96 48.80 13.58 13.61
N PRO A 97 49.71 14.19 14.38
CA PRO A 97 49.51 14.57 15.78
C PRO A 97 48.94 15.98 15.90
N GLU A 98 47.69 16.20 15.49
CA GLU A 98 47.01 17.50 15.68
C GLU A 98 45.73 17.40 16.52
N TRP A 99 45.40 16.21 17.05
CA TRP A 99 44.05 15.93 17.57
C TRP A 99 43.97 15.42 19.01
N LEU A 100 45.03 15.55 19.83
CA LEU A 100 44.94 15.30 21.28
C LEU A 100 45.79 16.30 22.09
N GLU A 101 45.10 17.40 22.42
CA GLU A 101 45.16 18.24 23.64
C GLU A 101 46.50 18.85 24.12
N ASP A 102 46.51 20.19 24.25
CA ASP A 102 46.80 20.90 25.50
C ASP A 102 46.71 22.44 25.29
N GLU A 103 45.74 23.10 25.93
CA GLU A 103 45.87 24.53 26.29
C GLU A 103 47.05 24.67 27.26
N PRO A 104 47.95 25.64 27.06
CA PRO A 104 47.97 26.72 28.06
C PRO A 104 48.38 28.12 27.56
N SER A 105 47.73 29.11 28.19
CA SER A 105 48.21 30.46 28.55
C SER A 105 48.61 31.45 27.44
N GLU A 106 47.72 32.40 27.20
CA GLU A 106 48.04 33.72 26.66
C GLU A 106 48.98 34.50 27.61
N PRO A 107 49.97 35.24 27.10
CA PRO A 107 50.56 36.35 27.83
C PRO A 107 49.77 37.63 27.57
N GLU A 108 49.39 38.31 28.65
CA GLU A 108 48.95 39.70 28.63
C GLU A 108 50.00 40.58 27.92
N GLN A 109 49.55 41.36 26.93
CA GLN A 109 50.11 42.68 26.70
C GLN A 109 49.02 43.62 26.16
N GLU A 110 48.55 44.51 27.04
CA GLU A 110 47.79 45.70 26.70
C GLU A 110 48.57 46.54 25.66
N ASP A 111 47.89 46.99 24.60
CA ASP A 111 47.91 48.41 24.23
C ASP A 111 46.82 48.75 23.20
N THR A 112 45.84 49.49 23.72
CA THR A 112 45.15 50.65 23.16
C THR A 112 45.22 51.04 21.66
N LEU A 113 44.03 51.46 21.22
CA LEU A 113 43.69 52.53 20.25
C LEU A 113 43.48 52.18 18.77
N GLU A 114 42.21 52.35 18.38
CA GLU A 114 41.73 53.11 17.22
C GLU A 114 42.42 52.85 15.87
N ASP A 115 41.71 52.12 14.99
CA ASP A 115 41.58 52.61 13.63
C ASP A 115 40.29 52.10 12.97
N GLU A 116 39.36 53.03 12.70
CA GLU A 116 38.07 52.85 12.04
C GLU A 116 38.17 52.40 10.56
N ALA A 117 39.31 51.85 10.13
CA ALA A 117 39.53 51.35 8.77
C ALA A 117 39.29 49.83 8.62
N GLY A 118 39.23 49.07 9.72
CA GLY A 118 39.00 47.61 9.70
C GLY A 118 37.55 47.19 9.46
N ALA A 119 36.58 48.07 9.73
CA ALA A 119 35.16 47.76 9.60
C ALA A 119 34.68 47.72 8.12
N GLN A 120 35.45 48.28 7.18
CA GLN A 120 35.16 48.15 5.73
C GLN A 120 35.78 46.90 5.10
N ALA A 121 36.78 46.28 5.73
CA ALA A 121 37.42 45.06 5.20
C ALA A 121 36.63 43.78 5.52
N VAL A 122 35.84 43.75 6.59
CA VAL A 122 35.00 42.59 6.96
C VAL A 122 33.71 42.50 6.13
N LEU A 123 33.33 43.57 5.43
CA LEU A 123 32.18 43.59 4.51
C LEU A 123 32.54 43.29 3.04
N SER A 124 33.81 42.94 2.76
CA SER A 124 34.34 42.77 1.39
C SER A 124 34.79 41.36 1.03
N SER A 125 34.47 40.33 1.81
CA SER A 125 34.58 38.95 1.32
C SER A 125 33.45 38.66 0.33
N GLU A 126 33.62 39.16 -0.90
CA GLU A 126 32.90 38.74 -2.09
C GLU A 126 32.90 37.20 -2.17
N LEU A 127 31.68 36.65 -2.06
CA LEU A 127 31.18 35.41 -2.64
C LEU A 127 32.24 34.60 -3.41
N ALA A 128 32.76 33.54 -2.78
CA ALA A 128 33.33 32.44 -3.57
C ALA A 128 32.28 32.02 -4.63
N PRO A 129 32.68 31.86 -5.91
CA PRO A 129 31.72 31.60 -6.97
C PRO A 129 30.94 30.32 -6.66
N ILE A 130 29.61 30.42 -6.71
CA ILE A 130 28.70 29.31 -6.49
C ILE A 130 29.15 28.13 -7.37
N PRO A 131 29.52 26.97 -6.77
CA PRO A 131 29.98 25.82 -7.52
C PRO A 131 28.81 25.28 -8.37
N VAL A 132 29.10 25.00 -9.64
CA VAL A 132 28.13 24.40 -10.57
C VAL A 132 28.78 23.16 -11.17
N GLN A 133 28.07 22.03 -11.12
CA GLN A 133 28.55 20.76 -11.68
C GLN A 133 27.58 20.26 -12.75
N VAL A 134 28.08 19.91 -13.93
CA VAL A 134 27.29 19.22 -14.96
C VAL A 134 26.98 17.80 -14.51
N ASP A 135 25.73 17.36 -14.59
CA ASP A 135 25.35 15.99 -14.22
C ASP A 135 26.06 14.98 -15.15
N PRO A 136 26.83 14.03 -14.58
CA PRO A 136 27.65 13.13 -15.38
C PRO A 136 26.84 12.08 -16.14
N ALA A 137 25.60 11.80 -15.75
CA ALA A 137 24.70 10.90 -16.47
C ALA A 137 23.82 11.65 -17.48
N ARG A 138 23.55 12.93 -17.19
CA ARG A 138 22.63 13.79 -17.96
C ARG A 138 23.22 15.18 -18.14
N PRO A 139 24.12 15.38 -19.10
CA PRO A 139 24.84 16.64 -19.25
C PRO A 139 23.94 17.88 -19.41
N GLU A 140 22.69 17.72 -19.82
CA GLU A 140 21.69 18.78 -19.87
C GLU A 140 21.21 19.32 -18.50
N LEU A 141 21.58 18.66 -17.40
CA LEU A 141 21.24 19.04 -16.03
C LEU A 141 22.48 19.57 -15.29
N LEU A 142 22.27 20.57 -14.44
CA LEU A 142 23.32 21.18 -13.63
C LEU A 142 22.97 21.06 -12.15
N TRP A 143 23.97 20.79 -11.32
CA TRP A 143 23.88 20.73 -9.87
C TRP A 143 24.40 22.02 -9.28
N VAL A 144 23.61 22.64 -8.41
CA VAL A 144 23.89 23.91 -7.73
C VAL A 144 23.66 23.77 -6.22
N PRO A 145 24.22 24.66 -5.39
CA PRO A 145 24.06 24.59 -3.94
C PRO A 145 22.61 24.79 -3.49
N GLY A 146 22.22 24.07 -2.44
CA GLY A 146 20.85 24.13 -1.91
C GLY A 146 20.44 25.47 -1.27
N TYR A 147 21.44 26.27 -0.86
CA TYR A 147 21.22 27.58 -0.25
C TYR A 147 21.15 28.73 -1.26
N ALA A 148 21.50 28.50 -2.52
CA ALA A 148 21.57 29.57 -3.53
C ALA A 148 20.17 30.02 -3.96
N SER A 149 19.95 31.33 -3.98
CA SER A 149 18.74 31.96 -4.52
C SER A 149 18.64 31.77 -6.05
N ARG A 150 17.45 31.98 -6.62
CA ARG A 150 17.27 31.82 -8.07
C ARG A 150 18.05 32.87 -8.87
N GLU A 151 18.17 34.07 -8.32
CA GLU A 151 18.90 35.21 -8.87
C GLU A 151 20.40 34.94 -8.87
N GLU A 152 20.92 34.37 -7.78
CA GLU A 152 22.31 33.93 -7.69
C GLU A 152 22.62 32.78 -8.67
N ILE A 153 21.73 31.79 -8.76
CA ILE A 153 21.84 30.71 -9.76
C ILE A 153 21.82 31.31 -11.17
N ALA A 154 20.91 32.24 -11.47
CA ALA A 154 20.81 32.87 -12.79
C ALA A 154 22.06 33.67 -13.15
N SER A 155 22.57 34.46 -12.19
CA SER A 155 23.82 35.21 -12.34
C SER A 155 24.98 34.27 -12.67
N ARG A 156 25.04 33.11 -12.01
CA ARG A 156 26.10 32.14 -12.26
C ARG A 156 25.96 31.41 -13.60
N LEU A 157 24.74 31.05 -13.98
CA LEU A 157 24.48 30.27 -15.19
C LEU A 157 24.50 31.11 -16.47
N PHE A 158 24.01 32.35 -16.41
CA PHE A 158 23.77 33.21 -17.58
C PHE A 158 24.54 34.54 -17.53
N GLY A 159 25.15 34.89 -16.39
CA GLY A 159 25.76 36.21 -16.19
C GLY A 159 24.74 37.31 -15.86
N ASP A 160 23.47 36.96 -15.63
CA ASP A 160 22.38 37.91 -15.40
C ASP A 160 21.39 37.40 -14.34
N ALA A 161 21.26 38.13 -13.23
CA ALA A 161 20.30 37.83 -12.17
C ALA A 161 18.84 37.86 -12.64
N ALA A 162 18.52 38.68 -13.64
CA ALA A 162 17.17 38.80 -14.21
C ALA A 162 16.77 37.55 -15.02
N ALA A 163 17.73 36.69 -15.37
CA ALA A 163 17.48 35.42 -16.06
C ALA A 163 16.98 34.30 -15.11
N SER A 164 16.47 34.63 -13.92
CA SER A 164 15.91 33.66 -12.96
C SER A 164 14.74 32.84 -13.50
N GLY A 165 14.14 33.24 -14.63
CA GLY A 165 13.14 32.48 -15.38
C GLY A 165 13.69 31.48 -16.41
N ALA A 166 14.99 31.50 -16.72
CA ALA A 166 15.59 30.74 -17.83
C ALA A 166 15.94 29.27 -17.49
N PHE A 167 15.65 28.82 -16.27
CA PHE A 167 15.87 27.45 -15.81
C PHE A 167 14.73 26.95 -14.91
N ASP A 168 14.58 25.64 -14.84
CA ASP A 168 13.62 24.93 -13.99
C ASP A 168 14.34 24.07 -12.96
N ILE A 169 13.77 23.92 -11.76
CA ILE A 169 14.30 23.01 -10.73
C ILE A 169 13.74 21.62 -11.01
N GLU A 170 14.61 20.62 -11.06
CA GLU A 170 14.26 19.22 -11.28
C GLU A 170 14.35 18.43 -9.97
N PRO A 171 13.27 17.80 -9.49
CA PRO A 171 13.32 16.98 -8.29
C PRO A 171 14.09 15.69 -8.59
N ARG A 172 15.37 15.65 -8.20
CA ARG A 172 16.31 14.54 -8.43
C ARG A 172 17.25 14.44 -7.23
N ALA A 173 17.62 13.22 -6.85
CA ALA A 173 18.64 12.99 -5.84
C ALA A 173 20.04 13.28 -6.42
N PRO A 174 20.94 13.93 -5.67
CA PRO A 174 22.30 14.17 -6.12
C PRO A 174 23.00 12.82 -6.41
N PRO A 175 23.77 12.71 -7.51
CA PRO A 175 24.57 11.52 -7.76
C PRO A 175 25.60 11.34 -6.65
N SER A 176 26.08 10.11 -6.44
CA SER A 176 27.15 9.83 -5.47
C SER A 176 28.46 10.58 -5.77
N SER A 177 28.62 11.08 -7.00
CA SER A 177 29.73 11.91 -7.46
C SER A 177 29.49 13.43 -7.33
N ALA A 178 28.38 13.86 -6.72
CA ALA A 178 28.10 15.27 -6.50
C ALA A 178 29.09 15.85 -5.48
N VAL A 179 29.63 17.03 -5.77
CA VAL A 179 30.45 17.76 -4.80
C VAL A 179 29.60 18.10 -3.56
N GLU A 180 30.19 17.99 -2.38
CA GLU A 180 29.53 18.27 -1.11
C GLU A 180 28.87 19.67 -1.12
N GLY A 181 27.61 19.75 -0.71
CA GLY A 181 26.81 20.98 -0.73
C GLY A 181 25.98 21.23 -2.00
N LEU A 182 26.20 20.50 -3.11
CA LEU A 182 25.36 20.58 -4.31
C LEU A 182 24.12 19.70 -4.18
N GLN A 183 22.98 20.31 -3.82
CA GLN A 183 21.74 19.60 -3.48
C GLN A 183 20.59 19.84 -4.45
N VAL A 184 20.68 20.89 -5.29
CA VAL A 184 19.58 21.29 -6.19
C VAL A 184 19.97 21.00 -7.63
N CYS A 185 19.11 20.26 -8.34
CA CYS A 185 19.26 20.00 -9.76
C CYS A 185 18.46 21.04 -10.57
N VAL A 186 19.09 21.63 -11.60
CA VAL A 186 18.45 22.60 -12.49
C VAL A 186 18.58 22.17 -13.95
N ARG A 187 17.49 22.38 -14.71
CA ARG A 187 17.45 22.23 -16.16
C ARG A 187 17.39 23.60 -16.81
N VAL A 188 18.32 23.89 -17.70
CA VAL A 188 18.32 25.14 -18.48
C VAL A 188 17.34 25.04 -19.65
N ARG A 189 16.46 26.02 -19.81
CA ARG A 189 15.43 26.03 -20.87
C ARG A 189 16.03 26.25 -22.26
N HIS A 190 17.09 27.05 -22.33
CA HIS A 190 17.84 27.30 -23.55
C HIS A 190 19.35 27.14 -23.29
N PRO A 191 19.89 25.91 -23.38
CA PRO A 191 21.29 25.64 -23.06
C PRO A 191 22.32 26.53 -23.77
N PRO A 192 22.10 27.00 -25.02
CA PRO A 192 23.01 27.96 -25.66
C PRO A 192 23.14 29.31 -24.96
N ALA A 193 22.21 29.69 -24.07
CA ALA A 193 22.30 30.93 -23.29
C ALA A 193 23.27 30.83 -22.10
N LEU A 194 23.76 29.63 -21.76
CA LEU A 194 24.74 29.45 -20.69
C LEU A 194 26.01 30.27 -20.95
N VAL A 195 26.64 30.72 -19.86
CA VAL A 195 27.98 31.32 -19.94
C VAL A 195 28.95 30.38 -20.68
N PRO A 196 29.88 30.92 -21.49
CA PRO A 196 30.68 30.10 -22.43
C PRO A 196 31.41 28.91 -21.80
N GLU A 197 31.92 29.07 -20.58
CA GLU A 197 32.66 28.05 -19.82
C GLU A 197 31.79 26.84 -19.45
N LEU A 198 30.57 27.10 -18.94
CA LEU A 198 29.61 26.05 -18.59
C LEU A 198 29.06 25.37 -19.85
N LEU A 199 28.80 26.15 -20.91
CA LEU A 199 28.38 25.61 -22.20
C LEU A 199 29.45 24.68 -22.80
N ALA A 200 30.73 25.05 -22.72
CA ALA A 200 31.84 24.21 -23.17
C ALA A 200 31.96 22.92 -22.36
N THR A 201 31.81 23.01 -21.03
CA THR A 201 31.83 21.85 -20.13
C THR A 201 30.69 20.87 -20.44
N MET A 202 29.47 21.39 -20.63
CA MET A 202 28.31 20.60 -21.03
C MET A 202 28.53 19.93 -22.39
N ARG A 203 29.05 20.66 -23.39
CA ARG A 203 29.36 20.10 -24.72
C ARG A 203 30.38 18.97 -24.64
N HIS A 204 31.44 19.13 -23.85
CA HIS A 204 32.45 18.08 -23.67
C HIS A 204 31.85 16.80 -23.05
N ALA A 205 31.01 16.96 -22.04
CA ALA A 205 30.30 15.83 -21.44
C ALA A 205 29.34 15.15 -22.44
N LEU A 206 28.63 15.93 -23.26
CA LEU A 206 27.78 15.39 -24.33
C LEU A 206 28.59 14.60 -25.38
N ASP A 207 29.75 15.09 -25.80
CA ASP A 207 30.61 14.39 -26.77
C ASP A 207 31.10 13.03 -26.23
N ALA A 208 31.48 12.96 -24.94
CA ALA A 208 31.87 11.71 -24.29
C ALA A 208 30.71 10.70 -24.25
N HIS A 209 29.50 11.17 -23.91
CA HIS A 209 28.29 10.35 -23.93
C HIS A 209 27.94 9.86 -25.33
N LEU A 210 28.07 10.72 -26.32
CA LEU A 210 27.78 10.38 -27.71
C LEU A 210 28.68 9.25 -28.20
N ALA A 211 29.98 9.31 -27.90
CA ALA A 211 30.93 8.25 -28.24
C ALA A 211 30.54 6.89 -27.61
N ALA A 212 30.18 6.90 -26.32
CA ALA A 212 29.76 5.70 -25.59
C ALA A 212 28.46 5.10 -26.16
N ASP A 213 27.44 5.93 -26.40
CA ASP A 213 26.16 5.48 -26.95
C ASP A 213 26.31 4.99 -28.40
N VAL A 214 27.15 5.62 -29.21
CA VAL A 214 27.46 5.15 -30.58
C VAL A 214 28.13 3.78 -30.56
N ALA A 215 29.13 3.58 -29.69
CA ALA A 215 29.82 2.30 -29.56
C ALA A 215 28.85 1.19 -29.13
N TRP A 216 28.01 1.47 -28.13
CA TRP A 216 26.97 0.54 -27.69
C TRP A 216 25.99 0.22 -28.83
N SER A 217 25.44 1.24 -29.50
CA SER A 217 24.44 1.07 -30.56
C SER A 217 24.99 0.28 -31.75
N ARG A 218 26.25 0.51 -32.14
CA ARG A 218 26.91 -0.29 -33.19
C ARG A 218 27.06 -1.75 -32.79
N SER A 219 27.41 -2.05 -31.53
CA SER A 219 27.52 -3.44 -31.08
C SER A 219 26.18 -4.17 -31.17
N GLN A 220 25.07 -3.51 -30.83
CA GLN A 220 23.72 -4.10 -30.97
C GLN A 220 23.33 -4.33 -32.43
N LEU A 221 23.66 -3.38 -33.31
CA LEU A 221 23.34 -3.47 -34.75
C LEU A 221 24.21 -4.49 -35.50
N SER A 222 25.37 -4.87 -34.94
CA SER A 222 26.23 -5.92 -35.51
C SER A 222 25.73 -7.36 -35.26
N GLY A 223 24.73 -7.54 -34.38
CA GLY A 223 24.13 -8.83 -34.11
C GLY A 223 23.23 -9.34 -35.25
N ALA A 224 23.12 -10.66 -35.41
CA ALA A 224 22.34 -11.29 -36.48
C ALA A 224 20.82 -11.01 -36.42
N SER A 225 20.29 -10.69 -35.24
CA SER A 225 18.93 -10.19 -35.07
C SER A 225 18.82 -9.33 -33.80
N LEU A 226 17.97 -8.31 -33.87
CA LEU A 226 17.70 -7.41 -32.76
C LEU A 226 16.43 -7.86 -32.03
N ASN A 227 16.54 -8.18 -30.75
CA ASN A 227 15.35 -8.52 -29.96
C ASN A 227 14.53 -7.26 -29.61
N ARG A 228 13.31 -7.46 -29.11
CA ARG A 228 12.39 -6.35 -28.79
C ARG A 228 12.98 -5.34 -27.79
N ALA A 229 13.73 -5.80 -26.80
CA ALA A 229 14.36 -4.96 -25.78
C ALA A 229 15.50 -4.12 -26.37
N GLY A 230 16.35 -4.72 -27.21
CA GLY A 230 17.41 -4.03 -27.94
C GLY A 230 16.85 -2.99 -28.90
N ALA A 231 15.74 -3.28 -29.59
CA ALA A 231 15.02 -2.31 -30.42
C ALA A 231 14.48 -1.14 -29.60
N ALA A 232 13.85 -1.40 -28.46
CA ALA A 232 13.35 -0.35 -27.57
C ALA A 232 14.50 0.55 -27.04
N ALA A 233 15.62 -0.05 -26.62
CA ALA A 233 16.78 0.66 -26.10
C ALA A 233 17.53 1.48 -27.18
N LEU A 234 17.54 1.03 -28.44
CA LEU A 234 18.04 1.82 -29.58
C LEU A 234 17.13 3.01 -29.87
N VAL A 235 15.81 2.82 -29.82
CA VAL A 235 14.82 3.89 -30.00
C VAL A 235 14.94 4.92 -28.87
N GLU A 236 15.05 4.49 -27.62
CA GLU A 236 15.25 5.36 -26.47
C GLU A 236 16.48 6.27 -26.66
N ARG A 237 17.64 5.69 -26.99
CA ARG A 237 18.86 6.47 -27.27
C ARG A 237 18.67 7.44 -28.42
N GLY A 238 18.00 7.01 -29.48
CA GLY A 238 17.65 7.90 -30.60
C GLY A 238 16.81 9.10 -30.15
N LEU A 239 15.78 8.87 -29.32
CA LEU A 239 14.95 9.94 -28.77
C LEU A 239 15.72 10.86 -27.80
N ARG A 240 16.61 10.29 -26.97
CA ARG A 240 17.52 11.04 -26.10
C ARG A 240 18.38 12.00 -26.89
N TRP A 241 18.99 11.54 -27.98
CA TRP A 241 19.78 12.40 -28.86
C TRP A 241 18.93 13.38 -29.66
N ALA A 242 17.72 13.00 -30.07
CA ALA A 242 16.77 13.91 -30.73
C ALA A 242 16.41 15.11 -29.84
N GLN A 243 16.20 14.89 -28.55
CA GLN A 243 15.91 15.95 -27.58
C GLN A 243 17.09 16.94 -27.41
N ARG A 244 18.32 16.54 -27.77
CA ARG A 244 19.55 17.33 -27.72
C ARG A 244 19.91 17.96 -29.08
N SER A 245 18.97 17.99 -30.02
CA SER A 245 19.20 18.46 -31.40
C SER A 245 19.47 19.97 -31.51
N ASP A 246 19.05 20.75 -30.52
CA ASP A 246 19.28 22.19 -30.40
C ASP A 246 20.66 22.54 -29.82
N ILE A 247 21.33 21.58 -29.17
CA ILE A 247 22.70 21.74 -28.67
C ILE A 247 23.68 21.43 -29.80
N LEU A 248 24.13 22.49 -30.47
CA LEU A 248 25.11 22.42 -31.55
C LEU A 248 26.52 22.28 -31.00
N ASP A 249 27.35 21.50 -31.68
CA ASP A 249 28.79 21.41 -31.41
C ASP A 249 29.57 22.63 -31.93
N GLY A 250 30.89 22.62 -31.76
CA GLY A 250 31.78 23.70 -32.21
C GLY A 250 31.77 23.94 -33.73
N ALA A 251 31.28 22.98 -34.53
CA ALA A 251 31.12 23.10 -35.98
C ALA A 251 29.68 23.45 -36.39
N GLY A 252 28.77 23.68 -35.43
CA GLY A 252 27.37 23.99 -35.70
C GLY A 252 26.52 22.76 -36.07
N GLN A 253 27.04 21.54 -35.88
CA GLN A 253 26.31 20.30 -36.17
C GLN A 253 25.48 19.86 -34.96
N SER A 254 24.27 19.35 -35.20
CA SER A 254 23.42 18.82 -34.12
C SER A 254 23.95 17.48 -33.59
N SER A 255 23.88 17.29 -32.27
CA SER A 255 24.25 16.02 -31.62
C SER A 255 23.42 14.84 -32.15
N PHE A 256 22.16 15.08 -32.51
CA PHE A 256 21.28 14.07 -33.10
C PHE A 256 21.73 13.62 -34.49
N ASP A 257 22.08 14.56 -35.37
CA ASP A 257 22.57 14.24 -36.70
C ASP A 257 23.90 13.48 -36.65
N ARG A 258 24.78 13.82 -35.68
CA ARG A 258 26.02 13.07 -35.43
C ARG A 258 25.76 11.64 -34.98
N TYR A 259 24.81 11.45 -34.05
CA TYR A 259 24.38 10.11 -33.63
C TYR A 259 23.85 9.28 -34.80
N LEU A 260 22.94 9.84 -35.60
CA LEU A 260 22.37 9.15 -36.77
C LEU A 260 23.44 8.83 -37.83
N GLN A 261 24.36 9.76 -38.09
CA GLN A 261 25.45 9.56 -39.04
C GLN A 261 26.36 8.40 -38.65
N ALA A 262 26.55 8.16 -37.34
CA ALA A 262 27.40 7.09 -36.87
C ALA A 262 26.77 5.69 -36.96
N LEU A 263 25.47 5.56 -37.22
CA LEU A 263 24.73 4.30 -37.16
C LEU A 263 24.24 3.80 -38.53
N GLU A 264 25.16 3.44 -39.44
CA GLU A 264 24.86 2.72 -40.69
C GLU A 264 24.53 1.25 -40.35
N PRO A 265 23.27 0.92 -40.05
CA PRO A 265 22.18 0.80 -41.04
C PRO A 265 20.88 1.58 -40.70
N LEU A 266 20.79 2.23 -39.53
CA LEU A 266 19.59 2.96 -39.10
C LEU A 266 19.35 4.29 -39.85
N ARG A 267 20.35 4.73 -40.63
CA ARG A 267 20.26 5.88 -41.55
C ARG A 267 19.24 5.65 -42.66
N ASP A 268 19.23 4.45 -43.26
CA ASP A 268 18.33 4.11 -44.36
C ASP A 268 16.95 3.74 -43.79
N GLU A 269 15.90 4.33 -44.34
CA GLU A 269 14.53 4.10 -43.92
C GLU A 269 14.07 2.65 -44.12
N SER A 270 14.49 2.02 -45.22
CA SER A 270 14.16 0.63 -45.52
C SER A 270 14.76 -0.31 -44.47
N GLN A 271 16.02 -0.07 -44.11
CA GLN A 271 16.73 -0.83 -43.09
C GLN A 271 16.22 -0.51 -41.68
N ARG A 272 15.87 0.75 -41.38
CA ARG A 272 15.27 1.14 -40.09
C ARG A 272 13.95 0.42 -39.84
N GLY A 273 13.08 0.32 -40.85
CA GLY A 273 11.84 -0.46 -40.76
C GLY A 273 12.08 -1.95 -40.56
N HIS A 274 13.06 -2.51 -41.28
CA HIS A 274 13.42 -3.92 -41.15
C HIS A 274 14.03 -4.26 -39.78
N ILE A 275 14.90 -3.40 -39.25
CA ILE A 275 15.66 -3.64 -38.00
C ILE A 275 14.82 -3.37 -36.75
N LEU A 276 14.07 -2.25 -36.73
CA LEU A 276 13.31 -1.84 -35.54
C LEU A 276 11.84 -2.30 -35.57
N GLY A 277 11.32 -2.72 -36.73
CA GLY A 277 9.94 -3.14 -36.89
C GLY A 277 8.95 -2.04 -36.49
N GLU A 278 7.91 -2.41 -35.74
CA GLU A 278 6.90 -1.48 -35.20
C GLU A 278 7.49 -0.44 -34.22
N ALA A 279 8.63 -0.73 -33.59
CA ALA A 279 9.29 0.22 -32.69
C ALA A 279 9.97 1.38 -33.43
N ALA A 280 10.02 1.36 -34.78
CA ALA A 280 10.64 2.42 -35.57
C ALA A 280 9.88 3.76 -35.53
N GLU A 281 8.58 3.73 -35.24
CA GLU A 281 7.68 4.89 -35.38
C GLU A 281 8.13 6.13 -34.58
N PRO A 282 8.46 6.05 -33.28
CA PRO A 282 8.98 7.18 -32.51
C PRO A 282 10.25 7.79 -33.11
N LEU A 283 11.19 6.95 -33.57
CA LEU A 283 12.44 7.42 -34.15
C LEU A 283 12.21 8.07 -35.52
N ARG A 284 11.30 7.54 -36.34
CA ARG A 284 10.92 8.18 -37.62
C ARG A 284 10.31 9.56 -37.38
N LYS A 285 9.40 9.67 -36.41
CA LYS A 285 8.80 10.96 -36.01
C LYS A 285 9.87 11.95 -35.52
N ALA A 286 10.79 11.51 -34.67
CA ALA A 286 11.89 12.33 -34.20
C ALA A 286 12.81 12.81 -35.33
N ILE A 287 13.12 11.96 -36.31
CA ILE A 287 13.93 12.35 -37.48
C ILE A 287 13.23 13.45 -38.29
N VAL A 288 11.93 13.30 -38.57
CA VAL A 288 11.15 14.32 -39.30
C VAL A 288 11.08 15.65 -38.55
N LEU A 289 11.03 15.62 -37.22
CA LEU A 289 10.87 16.82 -36.39
C LEU A 289 12.20 17.50 -36.03
N HIS A 290 13.29 16.74 -35.90
CA HIS A 290 14.55 17.25 -35.31
C HIS A 290 15.78 17.18 -36.22
N SER A 291 15.80 16.34 -37.25
CA SER A 291 16.96 16.24 -38.13
C SER A 291 16.87 17.27 -39.26
N LYS A 292 17.96 18.04 -39.46
CA LYS A 292 18.09 18.95 -40.62
C LYS A 292 18.68 18.25 -41.84
N ARG A 293 19.28 17.06 -41.64
CA ARG A 293 20.08 16.36 -42.66
C ARG A 293 19.42 15.08 -43.18
N PHE A 294 18.58 14.43 -42.37
CA PHE A 294 17.97 13.15 -42.69
C PHE A 294 16.44 13.30 -42.76
N THR A 295 15.83 12.65 -43.74
CA THR A 295 14.38 12.61 -43.93
C THR A 295 13.83 11.22 -43.63
N ALA A 296 12.54 11.11 -43.31
CA ALA A 296 11.83 9.82 -43.22
C ALA A 296 10.43 9.97 -43.87
N SER A 297 9.91 8.91 -44.49
CA SER A 297 8.58 8.83 -45.11
C SER A 297 7.40 8.87 -44.13
N TYR A 298 7.65 9.28 -42.88
CA TYR A 298 6.62 9.43 -41.86
C TYR A 298 5.90 10.78 -42.04
N SER A 299 4.61 10.72 -42.35
CA SER A 299 3.75 11.90 -42.26
C SER A 299 3.35 12.10 -40.80
N VAL A 300 3.68 13.25 -40.24
CA VAL A 300 3.23 13.66 -38.89
C VAL A 300 1.72 13.91 -38.98
N THR A 301 0.93 12.88 -38.67
CA THR A 301 -0.55 12.89 -38.78
C THR A 301 -1.21 13.86 -37.82
N ASP A 302 -0.48 14.29 -36.79
CA ASP A 302 -0.85 15.33 -35.84
C ASP A 302 -0.35 16.73 -36.24
N GLY A 303 0.13 16.92 -37.47
CA GLY A 303 0.68 18.19 -37.99
C GLY A 303 -0.30 19.36 -38.18
N SER A 304 -1.46 19.32 -37.54
CA SER A 304 -2.34 20.50 -37.40
C SER A 304 -1.61 21.55 -36.53
N PRO A 305 -1.84 22.87 -36.72
CA PRO A 305 -1.34 23.87 -35.77
C PRO A 305 -1.77 23.52 -34.34
N VAL A 306 -2.94 22.89 -34.17
CA VAL A 306 -3.46 22.38 -32.91
C VAL A 306 -3.56 20.85 -32.94
N LEU A 307 -2.85 20.17 -32.03
CA LEU A 307 -2.93 18.72 -31.85
C LEU A 307 -4.34 18.27 -31.41
N ALA A 308 -4.85 17.20 -31.99
CA ALA A 308 -6.11 16.58 -31.56
C ALA A 308 -5.93 15.82 -30.23
N PRO A 309 -6.99 15.69 -29.40
CA PRO A 309 -6.96 14.77 -28.26
C PRO A 309 -6.58 13.34 -28.69
N GLY A 310 -5.71 12.69 -27.92
CA GLY A 310 -5.12 11.39 -28.21
C GLY A 310 -3.80 11.43 -28.97
N SER A 311 -3.34 12.61 -29.44
CA SER A 311 -2.07 12.74 -30.17
C SER A 311 -0.89 12.39 -29.26
N VAL A 312 0.04 11.57 -29.76
CA VAL A 312 1.22 11.15 -29.00
C VAL A 312 2.32 12.21 -29.14
N VAL A 313 2.70 12.80 -28.02
CA VAL A 313 3.65 13.93 -27.94
C VAL A 313 4.99 13.56 -27.34
N GLY A 314 5.08 12.39 -26.72
CA GLY A 314 6.32 11.87 -26.17
C GLY A 314 6.15 10.47 -25.59
N ARG A 315 7.22 9.97 -24.96
CA ARG A 315 7.23 8.70 -24.25
C ARG A 315 8.00 8.81 -22.94
N PHE A 316 7.50 8.16 -21.90
CA PHE A 316 8.21 7.95 -20.65
C PHE A 316 8.87 6.58 -20.64
N TYR A 317 10.17 6.50 -20.34
CA TYR A 317 10.92 5.26 -20.24
C TYR A 317 11.29 4.99 -18.77
N PHE A 318 11.06 3.78 -18.31
CA PHE A 318 11.47 3.31 -16.99
C PHE A 318 12.90 2.75 -17.03
N ALA A 319 13.53 2.60 -15.86
CA ALA A 319 14.89 2.06 -15.74
C ALA A 319 15.03 0.63 -16.28
N ASP A 320 13.94 -0.15 -16.31
CA ASP A 320 13.90 -1.50 -16.88
C ASP A 320 13.82 -1.53 -18.43
N GLY A 321 13.78 -0.36 -19.06
CA GLY A 321 13.68 -0.18 -20.52
C GLY A 321 12.26 -0.25 -21.08
N SER A 322 11.25 -0.49 -20.24
CA SER A 322 9.84 -0.38 -20.66
C SER A 322 9.45 1.09 -20.89
N SER A 323 8.43 1.34 -21.72
CA SER A 323 7.98 2.72 -22.00
C SER A 323 6.48 2.88 -22.19
N ILE A 324 5.98 4.06 -21.84
CA ILE A 324 4.58 4.45 -21.93
C ILE A 324 4.45 5.70 -22.81
N GLN A 325 3.41 5.74 -23.65
CA GLN A 325 3.10 6.91 -24.47
C GLN A 325 2.50 8.03 -23.63
N VAL A 326 2.92 9.27 -23.92
CA VAL A 326 2.29 10.49 -23.40
C VAL A 326 1.37 11.04 -24.47
N ARG A 327 0.09 11.21 -24.14
CA ARG A 327 -0.96 11.66 -25.06
C ARG A 327 -1.56 12.97 -24.61
N THR A 328 -1.89 13.83 -25.56
CA THR A 328 -2.66 15.05 -25.29
C THR A 328 -4.12 14.71 -25.02
N LEU A 329 -4.74 15.45 -24.12
CA LEU A 329 -6.18 15.46 -23.87
C LEU A 329 -6.74 16.79 -24.40
N PRO A 330 -7.58 17.60 -23.70
CA PRO A 330 -8.01 18.88 -24.28
C PRO A 330 -6.89 19.92 -24.33
N LEU A 331 -6.94 20.75 -25.37
CA LEU A 331 -6.23 22.02 -25.44
C LEU A 331 -6.76 22.93 -24.32
N LEU A 332 -5.85 23.42 -23.47
CA LEU A 332 -6.14 24.33 -22.36
C LEU A 332 -5.96 25.80 -22.77
N THR A 333 -4.93 26.08 -23.56
CA THR A 333 -4.61 27.46 -23.97
C THR A 333 -3.74 27.50 -25.21
N GLU A 334 -3.81 28.62 -25.93
CA GLU A 334 -2.93 28.97 -27.04
C GLU A 334 -2.48 30.42 -26.85
N GLU A 335 -1.16 30.64 -26.81
CA GLU A 335 -0.56 31.93 -26.46
C GLU A 335 0.59 32.28 -27.39
N THR A 336 0.95 33.57 -27.43
CA THR A 336 2.01 34.11 -28.28
C THR A 336 3.41 33.94 -27.70
N SER A 337 3.52 33.59 -26.42
CA SER A 337 4.80 33.35 -25.73
C SER A 337 4.72 32.15 -24.79
N LEU A 338 5.87 31.54 -24.49
CA LEU A 338 5.97 30.41 -23.57
C LEU A 338 5.52 30.81 -22.16
N GLU A 339 5.92 32.00 -21.71
CA GLU A 339 5.65 32.50 -20.35
C GLU A 339 4.14 32.65 -20.11
N ARG A 340 3.41 33.16 -21.11
CA ARG A 340 1.95 33.30 -21.06
C ARG A 340 1.25 31.94 -21.07
N ALA A 341 1.69 31.03 -21.95
CA ALA A 341 1.16 29.67 -22.01
C ALA A 341 1.39 28.94 -20.67
N GLU A 342 2.61 29.03 -20.13
CA GLU A 342 3.00 28.43 -18.86
C GLU A 342 2.15 28.96 -17.72
N LEU A 343 1.98 30.28 -17.63
CA LEU A 343 1.16 30.90 -16.61
C LEU A 343 -0.30 30.39 -16.64
N ARG A 344 -0.93 30.35 -17.82
CA ARG A 344 -2.30 29.83 -17.94
C ARG A 344 -2.41 28.33 -17.63
N VAL A 345 -1.46 27.52 -18.09
CA VAL A 345 -1.49 26.05 -17.89
C VAL A 345 -1.23 25.66 -16.43
N ARG A 346 -0.31 26.33 -15.74
CA ARG A 346 -0.03 26.08 -14.30
C ARG A 346 -1.24 26.37 -13.41
N ASN A 347 -2.05 27.34 -13.81
CA ASN A 347 -3.26 27.80 -13.11
C ASN A 347 -4.56 27.13 -13.63
N ALA A 348 -4.47 26.22 -14.61
CA ALA A 348 -5.59 25.40 -15.07
C ALA A 348 -5.88 24.23 -14.11
N SER A 349 -7.06 23.62 -14.24
CA SER A 349 -7.51 22.53 -13.36
C SER A 349 -6.52 21.34 -13.30
N ARG A 350 -6.26 20.86 -12.08
CA ARG A 350 -5.03 20.10 -11.73
C ARG A 350 -5.10 18.57 -11.80
N GLY A 351 -6.20 17.98 -12.27
CA GLY A 351 -6.40 16.53 -12.21
C GLY A 351 -5.48 15.69 -13.12
N SER A 352 -4.62 16.30 -13.94
CA SER A 352 -3.74 15.57 -14.88
C SER A 352 -2.40 16.29 -15.11
N PRO A 353 -1.36 15.55 -15.52
CA PRO A 353 -0.15 16.12 -16.10
C PRO A 353 -0.48 17.07 -17.24
N ARG A 354 0.34 18.10 -17.45
CA ARG A 354 0.11 19.09 -18.52
C ARG A 354 1.37 19.28 -19.33
N VAL A 355 1.22 19.48 -20.63
CA VAL A 355 2.34 19.72 -21.55
C VAL A 355 2.15 21.01 -22.31
N ILE A 356 3.23 21.75 -22.53
CA ILE A 356 3.24 22.95 -23.37
C ILE A 356 4.12 22.67 -24.57
N ILE A 357 3.57 22.83 -25.76
CA ILE A 357 4.19 22.45 -27.01
C ILE A 357 4.32 23.70 -27.89
N PRO A 358 5.52 24.02 -28.40
CA PRO A 358 5.68 25.09 -29.38
C PRO A 358 5.15 24.65 -30.75
N GLY A 359 4.34 25.51 -31.36
CA GLY A 359 3.84 25.38 -32.72
C GLY A 359 4.81 25.96 -33.74
N LYS A 360 4.78 25.42 -34.97
CA LYS A 360 5.56 25.94 -36.10
C LYS A 360 5.15 27.36 -36.52
N ASP A 361 3.97 27.79 -36.11
CA ASP A 361 3.41 29.13 -36.31
C ASP A 361 3.87 30.14 -35.25
N GLY A 362 4.81 29.77 -34.38
CA GLY A 362 5.33 30.65 -33.33
C GLY A 362 4.43 30.77 -32.09
N ARG A 363 3.32 30.02 -32.04
CA ARG A 363 2.41 29.99 -30.88
C ARG A 363 2.74 28.85 -29.94
N TRP A 364 2.45 29.03 -28.65
CA TRP A 364 2.65 28.04 -27.60
C TRP A 364 1.31 27.48 -27.15
N ARG A 365 1.18 26.15 -27.15
CA ARG A 365 -0.09 25.47 -26.88
C ARG A 365 0.01 24.58 -25.66
N GLY A 366 -0.83 24.85 -24.69
CA GLY A 366 -0.93 24.07 -23.46
C GLY A 366 -2.01 23.01 -23.56
N TYR A 367 -1.70 21.78 -23.20
CA TYR A 367 -2.63 20.65 -23.20
C TYR A 367 -2.64 19.97 -21.82
N SER A 368 -3.80 19.46 -21.42
CA SER A 368 -3.82 18.35 -20.48
C SER A 368 -3.20 17.13 -21.14
N ALA A 369 -2.58 16.26 -20.36
CA ALA A 369 -1.90 15.08 -20.86
C ALA A 369 -2.13 13.87 -19.95
N GLU A 370 -2.06 12.69 -20.54
CA GLU A 370 -2.10 11.42 -19.81
C GLU A 370 -0.91 10.55 -20.19
N PHE A 371 -0.46 9.75 -19.23
CA PHE A 371 0.41 8.62 -19.50
C PHE A 371 -0.48 7.40 -19.71
N ASN A 372 -0.40 6.78 -20.88
CA ASN A 372 -1.25 5.63 -21.25
C ASN A 372 -0.86 4.36 -20.47
N THR A 373 -1.19 4.32 -19.17
CA THR A 373 -0.92 3.23 -18.24
C THR A 373 -2.06 2.20 -18.26
N VAL A 374 -1.74 0.92 -18.01
CA VAL A 374 -2.75 -0.12 -17.75
C VAL A 374 -2.96 -0.26 -16.24
N ALA A 375 -4.14 -0.67 -15.79
CA ALA A 375 -4.43 -0.82 -14.36
C ALA A 375 -3.41 -1.75 -13.67
N GLY A 376 -2.72 -1.23 -12.64
CA GLY A 376 -1.64 -1.94 -11.94
C GLY A 376 -0.24 -1.74 -12.51
N ALA A 377 -0.07 -0.94 -13.57
CA ALA A 377 1.24 -0.49 -14.03
C ALA A 377 1.83 0.57 -13.08
N PRO A 378 3.16 0.63 -12.94
CA PRO A 378 3.84 1.68 -12.19
C PRO A 378 3.44 3.09 -12.67
N GLU A 379 3.18 4.00 -11.74
CA GLU A 379 2.81 5.38 -12.06
C GLU A 379 4.05 6.16 -12.51
N PRO A 380 4.15 6.58 -13.79
CA PRO A 380 5.40 7.08 -14.37
C PRO A 380 6.05 8.22 -13.56
N LEU A 381 5.24 9.13 -13.03
CA LEU A 381 5.71 10.30 -12.32
C LEU A 381 6.20 10.01 -10.89
N GLU A 382 5.93 8.82 -10.34
CA GLU A 382 6.43 8.37 -9.04
C GLU A 382 7.81 7.68 -9.13
N HIS A 383 8.33 7.45 -10.35
CA HIS A 383 9.61 6.80 -10.57
C HIS A 383 10.71 7.82 -10.91
N PRO A 384 11.53 8.28 -9.94
CA PRO A 384 12.52 9.33 -10.15
C PRO A 384 13.63 8.96 -11.14
N GLU A 385 13.81 7.68 -11.42
CA GLU A 385 14.80 7.15 -12.36
C GLU A 385 14.32 7.18 -13.82
N GLY A 386 13.01 7.29 -14.06
CA GLY A 386 12.43 7.28 -15.40
C GLY A 386 12.55 8.62 -16.13
N ASN A 387 12.47 8.59 -17.47
CA ASN A 387 12.73 9.75 -18.32
C ASN A 387 11.66 9.95 -19.40
N ALA A 388 11.16 11.18 -19.51
CA ALA A 388 10.30 11.59 -20.62
C ALA A 388 11.13 12.15 -21.78
N TYR A 389 10.95 11.57 -22.97
CA TYR A 389 11.49 12.08 -24.22
C TYR A 389 10.35 12.61 -25.10
N TRP A 390 10.47 13.86 -25.50
CA TRP A 390 9.44 14.61 -26.24
C TRP A 390 9.72 14.58 -27.74
N TYR A 391 8.66 14.47 -28.54
CA TYR A 391 8.77 14.53 -30.00
C TYR A 391 8.81 15.96 -30.54
N TYR A 392 8.31 16.91 -29.76
CA TYR A 392 8.29 18.32 -30.12
C TYR A 392 9.40 19.05 -29.34
N PRO A 393 10.40 19.65 -30.00
CA PRO A 393 11.47 20.35 -29.32
C PRO A 393 10.92 21.50 -28.48
N GLY A 394 11.50 21.75 -27.30
CA GLY A 394 11.01 22.80 -26.39
C GLY A 394 9.72 22.45 -25.61
N THR A 395 9.27 21.19 -25.64
CA THR A 395 8.11 20.76 -24.85
C THR A 395 8.39 20.87 -23.35
N LEU A 396 7.51 21.57 -22.62
CA LEU A 396 7.54 21.68 -21.16
C LEU A 396 6.53 20.69 -20.56
N LEU A 397 6.93 19.93 -19.53
CA LEU A 397 6.02 19.14 -18.70
C LEU A 397 5.78 19.84 -17.37
N ILE A 398 4.52 19.98 -16.98
CA ILE A 398 4.09 20.42 -15.66
C ILE A 398 3.44 19.21 -14.98
N ARG A 399 4.09 18.65 -13.94
CA ARG A 399 3.57 17.49 -13.23
C ARG A 399 2.35 17.89 -12.38
N PRO A 400 1.47 16.94 -12.04
CA PRO A 400 0.50 17.16 -10.97
C PRO A 400 1.24 17.59 -9.69
N GLY A 401 0.73 18.62 -9.01
CA GLY A 401 1.37 19.10 -7.78
C GLY A 401 2.64 19.94 -7.95
N ASP A 402 3.15 20.14 -9.18
CA ASP A 402 4.25 21.09 -9.39
C ASP A 402 3.73 22.52 -9.18
N TRP A 403 4.39 23.24 -8.28
CA TRP A 403 4.14 24.65 -7.98
C TRP A 403 5.42 25.43 -8.23
N ARG A 404 5.32 26.55 -8.93
CA ARG A 404 6.50 27.39 -9.19
C ARG A 404 6.71 28.33 -8.00
N PRO A 405 7.87 28.31 -7.32
CA PRO A 405 8.20 29.34 -6.33
C PRO A 405 8.12 30.72 -7.01
N GLY A 406 7.44 31.68 -6.39
CA GLY A 406 7.02 32.92 -7.03
C GLY A 406 8.18 33.73 -7.63
N LEU A 407 8.07 34.12 -8.90
CA LEU A 407 9.05 34.93 -9.65
C LEU A 407 8.92 36.46 -9.39
N GLY A 408 8.29 36.85 -8.27
CA GLY A 408 7.82 38.23 -8.07
C GLY A 408 6.66 38.61 -9.02
N ALA A 409 5.98 39.73 -8.72
CA ALA A 409 4.82 40.18 -9.51
C ALA A 409 5.17 40.48 -10.99
N GLY A 410 6.44 40.82 -11.25
CA GLY A 410 6.92 41.27 -12.56
C GLY A 410 6.32 42.60 -12.99
N THR A 411 6.76 43.13 -14.12
CA THR A 411 6.20 44.32 -14.78
C THR A 411 5.71 43.94 -16.19
N GLY A 412 4.76 44.69 -16.75
CA GLY A 412 4.24 44.49 -18.11
C GLY A 412 3.09 43.47 -18.23
N GLU A 413 2.98 42.83 -19.39
CA GLU A 413 1.81 42.02 -19.79
C GLU A 413 1.54 40.78 -18.92
N LEU A 414 2.60 40.16 -18.37
CA LEU A 414 2.47 38.99 -17.50
C LEU A 414 1.83 39.35 -16.15
N ALA A 415 2.10 40.55 -15.61
CA ALA A 415 1.46 41.02 -14.38
C ALA A 415 -0.06 41.20 -14.58
N THR A 416 -0.46 41.76 -15.72
CA THR A 416 -1.88 41.88 -16.11
C THR A 416 -2.55 40.51 -16.20
N LEU A 417 -1.91 39.53 -16.85
CA LEU A 417 -2.44 38.18 -16.98
C LEU A 417 -2.57 37.47 -15.61
N ARG A 418 -1.60 37.63 -14.70
CA ARG A 418 -1.72 37.09 -13.33
C ARG A 418 -2.92 37.68 -12.59
N ARG A 419 -3.15 38.99 -12.71
CA ARG A 419 -4.30 39.66 -12.08
C ARG A 419 -5.63 39.19 -12.70
N GLU A 420 -5.69 39.00 -14.02
CA GLU A 420 -6.86 38.44 -14.73
C GLU A 420 -7.21 37.04 -14.20
N LEU A 421 -6.22 36.15 -14.10
CA LEU A 421 -6.39 34.78 -13.60
C LEU A 421 -6.90 34.78 -12.14
N LEU A 422 -6.30 35.62 -11.29
CA LEU A 422 -6.73 35.75 -9.90
C LEU A 422 -8.18 36.22 -9.79
N GLN A 423 -8.55 37.31 -10.46
CA GLN A 423 -9.90 37.88 -10.38
C GLN A 423 -10.95 36.93 -10.93
N THR A 424 -10.63 36.19 -12.01
CA THR A 424 -11.52 35.16 -12.55
C THR A 424 -11.76 34.04 -11.54
N ALA A 425 -10.71 33.56 -10.85
CA ALA A 425 -10.83 32.51 -9.85
C ALA A 425 -11.60 32.98 -8.61
N LEU A 426 -11.35 34.20 -8.12
CA LEU A 426 -12.09 34.78 -7.00
C LEU A 426 -13.58 34.98 -7.32
N ALA A 427 -13.91 35.39 -8.54
CA ALA A 427 -15.29 35.63 -8.96
C ALA A 427 -16.10 34.34 -9.17
N THR A 428 -15.44 33.23 -9.51
CA THR A 428 -16.11 31.97 -9.88
C THR A 428 -16.15 30.95 -8.75
N ALA A 429 -15.22 31.02 -7.79
CA ALA A 429 -15.15 30.04 -6.72
C ALA A 429 -16.23 30.26 -5.65
N THR A 430 -16.83 29.16 -5.20
CA THR A 430 -17.78 29.14 -4.09
C THR A 430 -17.39 28.06 -3.09
N PRO A 431 -17.95 28.05 -1.85
CA PRO A 431 -17.65 26.99 -0.89
C PRO A 431 -17.94 25.58 -1.41
N HIS A 432 -18.91 25.42 -2.31
CA HIS A 432 -19.30 24.13 -2.90
C HIS A 432 -18.55 23.81 -4.19
N ALA A 433 -17.90 24.81 -4.81
CA ALA A 433 -17.09 24.68 -6.01
C ALA A 433 -15.78 25.49 -5.88
N PRO A 434 -14.83 25.07 -5.02
CA PRO A 434 -13.58 25.79 -4.77
C PRO A 434 -12.48 25.53 -5.82
N GLN A 435 -12.73 24.68 -6.82
CA GLN A 435 -11.74 24.23 -7.81
C GLN A 435 -10.97 25.37 -8.51
N PRO A 436 -11.58 26.52 -8.86
CA PRO A 436 -10.84 27.63 -9.47
C PRO A 436 -9.71 28.17 -8.57
N LEU A 437 -9.94 28.26 -7.25
CA LEU A 437 -8.92 28.74 -6.30
C LEU A 437 -7.82 27.71 -6.07
N VAL A 438 -8.21 26.43 -5.94
CA VAL A 438 -7.28 25.33 -5.67
C VAL A 438 -6.20 25.21 -6.75
N SER A 439 -6.54 25.58 -7.98
CA SER A 439 -5.66 25.45 -9.15
C SER A 439 -4.59 26.54 -9.24
N LEU A 440 -4.75 27.68 -8.54
CA LEU A 440 -3.89 28.85 -8.65
C LEU A 440 -2.47 28.60 -8.13
N ASP A 441 -1.42 28.99 -8.86
CA ASP A 441 -0.01 28.84 -8.46
C ASP A 441 0.47 29.99 -7.55
N HIS A 442 1.66 29.85 -6.93
CA HIS A 442 2.18 30.83 -5.95
C HIS A 442 2.29 32.24 -6.51
N ASP A 443 2.67 32.40 -7.77
CA ASP A 443 2.86 33.71 -8.40
C ASP A 443 1.54 34.47 -8.60
N VAL A 444 0.43 33.76 -8.82
CA VAL A 444 -0.92 34.35 -8.86
C VAL A 444 -1.44 34.60 -7.43
N LEU A 445 -1.23 33.65 -6.51
CA LEU A 445 -1.62 33.79 -5.11
C LEU A 445 -0.87 34.92 -4.39
N ALA A 446 0.33 35.28 -4.85
CA ALA A 446 1.09 36.41 -4.32
C ALA A 446 0.38 37.76 -4.52
N LEU A 447 -0.53 37.87 -5.51
CA LEU A 447 -1.28 39.09 -5.78
C LEU A 447 -2.50 39.30 -4.88
N LEU A 448 -2.86 38.32 -4.07
CA LEU A 448 -3.99 38.41 -3.13
C LEU A 448 -3.73 39.51 -2.10
N THR A 449 -4.68 40.42 -1.96
CA THR A 449 -4.74 41.36 -0.84
C THR A 449 -5.06 40.63 0.48
N PRO A 450 -4.77 41.22 1.65
CA PRO A 450 -5.10 40.60 2.93
C PRO A 450 -6.58 40.20 3.09
N ASP A 451 -7.52 40.97 2.52
CA ASP A 451 -8.95 40.63 2.54
C ASP A 451 -9.30 39.47 1.60
N GLU A 452 -8.74 39.44 0.39
CA GLU A 452 -8.94 38.32 -0.53
C GLU A 452 -8.35 37.02 0.04
N ARG A 453 -7.19 37.08 0.73
CA ARG A 453 -6.61 35.93 1.44
C ARG A 453 -7.57 35.37 2.47
N LEU A 454 -8.15 36.22 3.32
CA LEU A 454 -9.17 35.80 4.29
C LEU A 454 -10.40 35.21 3.59
N GLY A 455 -10.82 35.79 2.46
CA GLY A 455 -11.89 35.27 1.61
C GLY A 455 -11.62 33.83 1.15
N VAL A 456 -10.39 33.54 0.68
CA VAL A 456 -9.98 32.18 0.28
C VAL A 456 -10.07 31.20 1.45
N PHE A 457 -9.56 31.58 2.63
CA PHE A 457 -9.68 30.75 3.84
C PHE A 457 -11.14 30.46 4.17
N ASN A 458 -12.01 31.47 4.16
CA ASN A 458 -13.43 31.29 4.44
C ASN A 458 -14.11 30.36 3.43
N THR A 459 -13.85 30.53 2.13
CA THR A 459 -14.41 29.67 1.08
C THR A 459 -14.05 28.21 1.29
N ILE A 460 -12.80 27.90 1.65
CA ILE A 460 -12.34 26.52 1.87
C ILE A 460 -12.88 25.93 3.17
N LEU A 461 -12.86 26.71 4.27
CA LEU A 461 -13.24 26.20 5.60
C LEU A 461 -14.76 26.10 5.80
N THR A 462 -15.56 26.81 5.00
CA THR A 462 -17.03 26.74 5.07
C THR A 462 -17.64 25.70 4.12
N GLY A 463 -16.86 25.21 3.16
CA GLY A 463 -17.25 24.20 2.18
C GLY A 463 -16.96 22.77 2.62
N PRO A 464 -17.46 21.76 1.88
CA PRO A 464 -17.15 20.35 2.13
C PRO A 464 -15.71 19.96 1.72
N ALA A 465 -14.92 20.88 1.17
CA ALA A 465 -13.60 20.61 0.60
C ALA A 465 -12.69 19.79 1.53
N LEU A 466 -12.58 20.20 2.80
CA LEU A 466 -11.77 19.53 3.83
C LEU A 466 -12.34 18.18 4.33
N THR A 467 -13.55 17.81 3.91
CA THR A 467 -14.23 16.55 4.25
C THR A 467 -14.51 15.66 3.03
N SER A 468 -14.14 16.14 1.84
CA SER A 468 -14.34 15.48 0.55
C SER A 468 -13.06 14.78 0.08
N ASP A 469 -13.10 14.22 -1.12
CA ASP A 469 -11.95 13.77 -1.89
C ASP A 469 -10.94 14.89 -2.18
N MET A 470 -11.34 16.17 -2.15
CA MET A 470 -10.46 17.33 -2.36
C MET A 470 -9.71 17.82 -1.10
N LYS A 471 -9.71 17.03 -0.01
CA LYS A 471 -9.17 17.48 1.28
C LYS A 471 -7.70 17.89 1.21
N GLU A 472 -6.89 17.20 0.40
CA GLU A 472 -5.45 17.39 0.32
C GLU A 472 -5.15 18.67 -0.46
N GLU A 473 -5.77 18.84 -1.62
CA GLU A 473 -5.59 20.02 -2.47
C GLU A 473 -6.09 21.30 -1.80
N ALA A 474 -7.15 21.19 -0.99
CA ALA A 474 -7.65 22.28 -0.18
C ALA A 474 -6.62 22.74 0.88
N VAL A 475 -5.98 21.82 1.60
CA VAL A 475 -4.94 22.18 2.58
C VAL A 475 -3.68 22.71 1.87
N HIS A 476 -3.29 22.11 0.75
CA HIS A 476 -2.20 22.62 -0.09
C HIS A 476 -2.48 24.05 -0.56
N LEU A 477 -3.71 24.40 -0.95
CA LEU A 477 -4.07 25.78 -1.27
C LEU A 477 -3.85 26.72 -0.09
N LEU A 478 -4.35 26.37 1.10
CA LEU A 478 -4.17 27.21 2.30
C LEU A 478 -2.69 27.43 2.63
N ALA A 479 -1.87 26.38 2.54
CA ALA A 479 -0.42 26.48 2.76
C ALA A 479 0.22 27.42 1.73
N ARG A 480 -0.14 27.29 0.46
CA ARG A 480 0.39 28.14 -0.62
C ARG A 480 -0.07 29.60 -0.48
N VAL A 481 -1.28 29.86 0.00
CA VAL A 481 -1.73 31.22 0.33
C VAL A 481 -0.83 31.83 1.41
N VAL A 482 -0.53 31.09 2.47
CA VAL A 482 0.37 31.55 3.55
C VAL A 482 1.77 31.80 3.02
N VAL A 483 2.40 30.82 2.34
CA VAL A 483 3.75 30.95 1.76
C VAL A 483 3.83 32.12 0.77
N SER A 484 2.78 32.35 -0.01
CA SER A 484 2.75 33.46 -1.00
C SER A 484 2.34 34.80 -0.38
N THR A 485 2.17 34.91 0.93
CA THR A 485 1.87 36.18 1.60
C THR A 485 3.16 36.98 1.78
N PRO A 486 3.26 38.23 1.29
CA PRO A 486 4.43 39.07 1.58
C PRO A 486 4.68 39.19 3.09
N ASP A 487 5.93 39.23 3.52
CA ASP A 487 6.26 39.16 4.96
C ASP A 487 5.65 40.35 5.74
N ARG A 488 5.61 41.54 5.13
CA ARG A 488 4.93 42.72 5.70
C ARG A 488 3.40 42.59 5.80
N GLU A 489 2.80 41.72 4.99
CA GLU A 489 1.35 41.48 4.95
C GLU A 489 0.92 40.26 5.79
N PHE A 490 1.88 39.45 6.25
CA PHE A 490 1.59 38.29 7.07
C PHE A 490 1.03 38.64 8.47
N PRO A 491 1.57 39.63 9.22
CA PRO A 491 0.98 40.02 10.50
C PRO A 491 -0.48 40.49 10.39
N PRO A 492 -0.88 41.37 9.44
CA PRO A 492 -2.29 41.69 9.20
C PRO A 492 -3.17 40.47 8.89
N LEU A 493 -2.67 39.53 8.08
CA LEU A 493 -3.40 38.30 7.75
C LEU A 493 -3.59 37.43 9.00
N GLU A 494 -2.52 37.17 9.74
CA GLU A 494 -2.55 36.39 10.96
C GLU A 494 -3.56 36.97 11.96
N ARG A 495 -3.59 38.30 12.11
CA ARG A 495 -4.56 39.02 12.95
C ARG A 495 -5.99 38.69 12.58
N LYS A 496 -6.30 38.67 11.28
CA LYS A 496 -7.63 38.36 10.77
C LYS A 496 -7.97 36.89 10.99
N LEU A 497 -7.01 35.99 10.79
CA LEU A 497 -7.19 34.54 10.98
C LEU A 497 -7.46 34.17 12.45
N THR A 498 -6.78 34.80 13.41
CA THR A 498 -6.99 34.56 14.86
C THR A 498 -8.25 35.21 15.41
N SER A 499 -8.64 36.39 14.90
CA SER A 499 -9.82 37.12 15.38
C SER A 499 -11.15 36.58 14.84
N SER A 500 -11.15 35.98 13.65
CA SER A 500 -12.35 35.48 12.96
C SER A 500 -12.76 34.03 13.30
N GLY A 501 -11.99 33.33 14.15
CA GLY A 501 -12.22 31.90 14.46
C GLY A 501 -11.91 30.93 13.30
N VAL A 502 -11.34 31.43 12.20
CA VAL A 502 -10.93 30.65 11.03
C VAL A 502 -9.91 29.57 11.41
N LEU A 503 -8.94 29.91 12.24
CA LEU A 503 -7.92 28.94 12.68
C LEU A 503 -8.48 27.86 13.60
N GLU A 504 -9.47 28.17 14.44
CA GLU A 504 -10.15 27.17 15.28
C GLU A 504 -10.89 26.13 14.43
N LYS A 505 -11.58 26.58 13.37
CA LYS A 505 -12.23 25.68 12.39
C LYS A 505 -11.21 24.78 11.68
N LEU A 506 -10.03 25.31 11.37
CA LEU A 506 -8.94 24.55 10.75
C LEU A 506 -8.39 23.48 11.71
N LEU A 507 -8.15 23.81 12.98
CA LEU A 507 -7.69 22.85 13.98
C LEU A 507 -8.69 21.68 14.15
N GLY A 508 -10.00 21.97 14.12
CA GLY A 508 -11.07 20.97 14.23
C GLY A 508 -11.35 20.11 12.98
N SER A 509 -10.68 20.32 11.83
CA SER A 509 -10.97 19.58 10.60
C SER A 509 -10.30 18.18 10.54
N ASN A 510 -10.89 17.21 9.84
CA ASN A 510 -10.45 15.79 9.83
C ASN A 510 -9.39 15.44 8.75
N ALA A 511 -8.47 16.35 8.42
CA ALA A 511 -7.45 16.13 7.38
C ALA A 511 -6.01 16.10 7.97
N PRO A 512 -5.60 15.03 8.67
CA PRO A 512 -4.36 15.03 9.45
C PRO A 512 -3.08 15.07 8.59
N ASP A 513 -3.00 14.27 7.52
CA ASP A 513 -1.74 14.07 6.78
C ASP A 513 -1.25 15.31 6.01
N SER A 514 -2.14 16.26 5.68
CA SER A 514 -1.80 17.47 4.90
C SER A 514 -1.60 18.73 5.74
N LYS A 515 -2.03 18.76 7.01
CA LYS A 515 -2.01 19.96 7.88
C LYS A 515 -0.61 20.40 8.32
N VAL A 516 0.34 19.47 8.36
CA VAL A 516 1.73 19.74 8.73
C VAL A 516 2.35 20.79 7.82
N LEU A 517 2.11 20.69 6.51
CA LEU A 517 2.60 21.64 5.51
C LEU A 517 2.12 23.07 5.77
N LEU A 518 0.87 23.23 6.23
CA LEU A 518 0.34 24.53 6.59
C LEU A 518 1.00 25.06 7.87
N GLY A 519 1.26 24.21 8.86
CA GLY A 519 2.03 24.57 10.05
C GLY A 519 3.43 25.07 9.71
N GLN A 520 4.14 24.34 8.85
CA GLN A 520 5.46 24.73 8.35
C GLN A 520 5.43 26.07 7.61
N ALA A 521 4.40 26.31 6.79
CA ALA A 521 4.21 27.60 6.12
C ALA A 521 4.04 28.76 7.12
N PHE A 522 3.30 28.53 8.21
CA PHE A 522 3.17 29.50 9.31
C PHE A 522 4.51 29.76 10.01
N THR A 523 5.28 28.72 10.31
CA THR A 523 6.61 28.86 10.91
C THR A 523 7.57 29.62 10.01
N GLN A 524 7.61 29.30 8.72
CA GLN A 524 8.43 30.00 7.74
C GLN A 524 8.08 31.49 7.67
N LYS A 525 6.78 31.84 7.67
CA LYS A 525 6.34 33.23 7.63
C LYS A 525 6.52 33.96 8.95
N ALA A 526 6.38 33.26 10.08
CA ALA A 526 6.69 33.81 11.38
C ALA A 526 8.17 34.18 11.48
N LEU A 527 9.08 33.31 11.03
CA LEU A 527 10.52 33.58 11.01
C LEU A 527 10.87 34.80 10.14
N ALA A 528 10.23 34.92 8.97
CA ALA A 528 10.47 36.04 8.06
C ALA A 528 9.89 37.37 8.55
N SER A 529 8.77 37.34 9.28
CA SER A 529 8.06 38.54 9.74
C SER A 529 8.47 38.98 11.15
N PHE A 530 8.90 38.03 11.98
CA PHE A 530 9.27 38.19 13.39
C PHE A 530 10.54 37.38 13.66
N PRO A 531 11.74 37.93 13.33
CA PRO A 531 13.00 37.24 13.50
C PRO A 531 13.20 36.78 14.94
N LEU A 532 13.72 35.57 15.12
CA LEU A 532 14.04 35.04 16.43
C LEU A 532 15.39 35.62 16.90
N VAL A 533 15.41 36.25 18.07
CA VAL A 533 16.67 36.68 18.71
C VAL A 533 17.34 35.46 19.37
N LEU A 534 18.65 35.28 19.17
CA LEU A 534 19.43 34.14 19.67
C LEU A 534 19.27 33.94 21.19
N ASP A 535 19.27 35.03 21.96
CA ASP A 535 19.12 35.02 23.43
C ASP A 535 17.79 34.41 23.91
N LEU A 536 16.76 34.40 23.06
CA LEU A 536 15.46 33.81 23.39
C LEU A 536 15.47 32.28 23.32
N LEU A 537 16.41 31.66 22.59
CA LEU A 537 16.42 30.22 22.31
C LEU A 537 16.45 29.38 23.59
N GLU A 538 17.22 29.80 24.60
CA GLU A 538 17.33 29.11 25.89
C GLU A 538 16.08 29.24 26.76
N SER A 539 15.29 30.30 26.53
CA SER A 539 14.09 30.62 27.31
C SER A 539 12.78 30.05 26.70
N LEU A 540 12.86 29.39 25.54
CA LEU A 540 11.68 28.88 24.85
C LEU A 540 11.01 27.74 25.64
N PRO A 541 9.67 27.67 25.66
CA PRO A 541 8.97 26.54 26.26
C PRO A 541 9.31 25.25 25.53
N THR A 542 9.84 24.26 26.26
CA THR A 542 10.13 22.93 25.73
C THR A 542 8.91 22.03 25.85
N ILE A 543 8.55 21.36 24.76
CA ILE A 543 7.47 20.39 24.66
C ILE A 543 8.05 19.09 24.13
N HIS A 544 7.77 17.98 24.83
CA HIS A 544 8.27 16.67 24.43
C HIS A 544 7.19 15.93 23.63
N LEU A 545 7.59 15.27 22.56
CA LEU A 545 6.76 14.40 21.71
C LEU A 545 7.46 13.07 21.44
N GLY A 546 6.72 12.07 21.01
CA GLY A 546 7.29 10.78 20.60
C GLY A 546 7.49 9.81 21.75
N ARG A 547 8.44 8.88 21.61
CA ARG A 547 8.59 7.73 22.51
C ARG A 547 10.01 7.52 22.99
N GLU A 548 10.16 7.37 24.30
CA GLU A 548 11.41 7.00 24.97
C GLU A 548 11.15 5.76 25.84
N GLY A 549 11.60 4.58 25.38
CA GLY A 549 11.39 3.32 26.09
C GLY A 549 9.90 2.98 26.30
N GLU A 550 9.44 3.01 27.56
CA GLU A 550 8.05 2.75 27.98
C GLU A 550 7.19 4.01 28.14
N ARG A 551 7.80 5.19 27.91
CA ARG A 551 7.16 6.50 28.05
C ARG A 551 6.81 7.03 26.68
N THR A 552 5.55 7.45 26.55
CA THR A 552 5.07 8.14 25.36
C THR A 552 4.64 9.54 25.74
N TYR A 553 5.15 10.51 24.99
CA TYR A 553 4.88 11.92 25.17
C TYR A 553 3.82 12.33 24.13
N LEU A 554 2.60 12.54 24.61
CA LEU A 554 1.44 12.97 23.84
C LEU A 554 1.12 14.43 24.12
N LEU A 555 0.33 15.04 23.23
CA LEU A 555 -0.02 16.45 23.35
C LEU A 555 -1.50 16.69 23.02
N ASN A 556 -2.26 17.17 24.01
CA ASN A 556 -3.59 17.71 23.78
C ASN A 556 -3.48 19.21 23.47
N VAL A 557 -4.28 19.66 22.49
CA VAL A 557 -4.24 21.05 22.02
C VAL A 557 -5.59 21.76 22.19
N PRO A 558 -5.94 22.24 23.40
CA PRO A 558 -7.06 23.15 23.56
C PRO A 558 -6.77 24.52 22.91
N SER A 559 -7.80 25.16 22.37
CA SER A 559 -7.75 26.57 21.91
C SER A 559 -8.81 27.41 22.62
N GLY A 560 -8.61 28.72 22.69
CA GLY A 560 -9.60 29.65 23.23
C GLY A 560 -9.25 31.11 22.99
N LEU A 561 -10.23 32.00 23.09
CA LEU A 561 -9.99 33.44 22.97
C LEU A 561 -9.52 34.03 24.31
N VAL A 562 -8.40 34.75 24.30
CA VAL A 562 -7.84 35.48 25.44
C VAL A 562 -7.77 36.98 25.15
N SER A 563 -7.88 37.79 26.19
CA SER A 563 -7.69 39.24 26.09
C SER A 563 -6.20 39.57 25.93
N THR A 564 -5.86 40.40 24.95
CA THR A 564 -4.53 40.98 24.72
C THR A 564 -4.65 42.50 24.64
N MET A 565 -3.55 43.25 24.76
CA MET A 565 -3.54 44.70 24.59
C MET A 565 -2.75 45.09 23.35
N LEU A 566 -3.37 45.84 22.43
CA LEU A 566 -2.65 46.48 21.33
C LEU A 566 -1.94 47.71 21.88
N VAL A 567 -0.61 47.77 21.70
CA VAL A 567 0.25 48.90 22.12
C VAL A 567 0.77 49.66 20.90
N ALA A 568 1.21 50.89 21.10
CA ALA A 568 1.86 51.64 20.02
C ALA A 568 3.12 50.89 19.54
N PRO A 569 3.45 50.86 18.23
CA PRO A 569 4.63 50.18 17.71
C PRO A 569 5.93 50.53 18.44
N GLU A 570 6.09 51.79 18.84
CA GLU A 570 7.26 52.31 19.54
C GLU A 570 7.36 51.83 20.99
N ALA A 571 6.24 51.36 21.56
CA ALA A 571 6.17 50.80 22.91
C ALA A 571 6.26 49.27 22.91
N TRP A 572 6.43 48.65 21.73
CA TRP A 572 6.61 47.20 21.60
C TRP A 572 8.09 46.85 21.56
N GLU A 573 8.52 46.00 22.49
CA GLU A 573 9.89 45.50 22.53
C GLU A 573 10.05 44.34 21.55
N GLU A 574 10.55 44.61 20.33
CA GLU A 574 10.81 43.61 19.28
C GLU A 574 11.64 42.42 19.78
N GLN A 575 12.55 42.67 20.73
CA GLN A 575 13.42 41.68 21.36
C GLN A 575 12.67 40.57 22.12
N GLN A 576 11.40 40.77 22.48
CA GLN A 576 10.61 39.76 23.21
C GLN A 576 9.92 38.72 22.29
N GLY A 577 9.91 38.97 20.97
CA GLY A 577 9.17 38.16 20.00
C GLY A 577 7.65 38.23 20.17
N VAL A 578 6.90 37.49 19.34
CA VAL A 578 5.43 37.45 19.44
C VAL A 578 4.99 36.65 20.67
N ARG A 579 4.39 37.33 21.65
CA ARG A 579 3.86 36.75 22.90
C ARG A 579 2.49 37.33 23.23
N LEU A 580 1.65 36.54 23.91
CA LEU A 580 0.35 37.01 24.39
C LEU A 580 0.53 37.98 25.58
N GLY A 581 -0.04 39.19 25.47
CA GLY A 581 -0.04 40.20 26.54
C GLY A 581 -0.08 41.62 25.98
N ALA A 582 0.93 41.96 25.18
CA ALA A 582 1.02 43.23 24.45
C ALA A 582 1.52 42.97 23.02
N GLU A 583 0.79 43.45 22.02
CA GLU A 583 1.14 43.31 20.61
C GLU A 583 1.17 44.70 19.96
N PRO A 584 2.06 44.95 18.98
CA PRO A 584 2.07 46.23 18.28
C PRO A 584 0.76 46.41 17.50
N ALA A 585 0.18 47.60 17.59
CA ALA A 585 -0.92 48.02 16.74
C ALA A 585 -0.41 48.12 15.30
N LEU A 586 -1.11 47.46 14.38
CA LEU A 586 -0.82 47.52 12.95
C LEU A 586 -1.39 48.84 12.40
N PRO A 587 -0.91 49.30 11.24
CA PRO A 587 -1.42 50.53 10.61
C PRO A 587 -2.96 50.50 10.50
N GLY A 588 -3.62 51.48 11.14
CA GLY A 588 -5.08 51.61 11.16
C GLY A 588 -5.81 50.94 12.33
N GLU A 589 -5.11 50.24 13.23
CA GLU A 589 -5.71 49.69 14.45
C GLU A 589 -5.58 50.63 15.65
N ALA A 590 -6.64 50.72 16.46
CA ALA A 590 -6.62 51.49 17.70
C ALA A 590 -5.89 50.71 18.81
N VAL A 591 -5.00 51.40 19.52
CA VAL A 591 -4.39 50.93 20.78
C VAL A 591 -5.51 50.65 21.79
N GLY A 592 -5.45 49.51 22.47
CA GLY A 592 -6.50 49.11 23.42
C GLY A 592 -6.73 47.59 23.53
N PRO A 593 -7.73 47.18 24.31
CA PRO A 593 -8.02 45.77 24.55
C PRO A 593 -8.52 45.08 23.27
N SER A 594 -8.02 43.88 23.03
CA SER A 594 -8.34 43.04 21.89
C SER A 594 -8.50 41.58 22.32
N ARG A 595 -9.04 40.73 21.44
CA ARG A 595 -9.15 39.28 21.67
C ARG A 595 -8.34 38.51 20.64
N ARG A 596 -7.57 37.53 21.08
CA ARG A 596 -6.75 36.65 20.24
C ARG A 596 -7.02 35.20 20.56
N MET A 597 -6.91 34.35 19.54
CA MET A 597 -6.88 32.92 19.74
C MET A 597 -5.55 32.56 20.40
N ALA A 598 -5.62 31.91 21.56
CA ALA A 598 -4.50 31.27 22.22
C ALA A 598 -4.55 29.76 22.02
N LEU A 599 -3.37 29.17 21.89
CA LEU A 599 -3.16 27.74 21.94
C LEU A 599 -2.68 27.36 23.33
N TYR A 600 -3.12 26.17 23.76
CA TYR A 600 -2.65 25.58 24.99
C TYR A 600 -2.17 24.18 24.65
N PHE A 601 -1.05 23.80 25.24
CA PHE A 601 -0.52 22.46 25.13
C PHE A 601 -0.62 21.82 26.49
N GLN A 602 -1.32 20.71 26.55
CA GLN A 602 -1.39 19.89 27.75
C GLN A 602 -0.61 18.61 27.45
N PRO A 603 0.67 18.55 27.89
CA PRO A 603 1.47 17.35 27.74
C PRO A 603 0.79 16.23 28.51
N VAL A 604 0.57 15.14 27.79
CA VAL A 604 0.06 13.90 28.35
C VAL A 604 1.24 12.96 28.35
N ARG A 605 1.84 12.76 29.53
CA ARG A 605 2.86 11.72 29.66
C ARG A 605 2.15 10.42 29.97
N GLN A 606 2.30 9.47 29.07
CA GLN A 606 1.78 8.14 29.26
C GLN A 606 2.93 7.18 29.55
N GLU A 607 3.03 6.72 30.80
CA GLU A 607 4.04 5.73 31.19
C GLU A 607 3.37 4.38 31.35
N PHE A 608 3.70 3.45 30.46
CA PHE A 608 3.12 2.11 30.47
C PHE A 608 3.94 1.17 31.34
N GLN A 609 3.69 1.15 32.65
CA GLN A 609 4.34 0.22 33.57
C GLN A 609 3.65 -1.16 33.58
N ALA A 610 4.42 -2.24 33.46
CA ALA A 610 3.91 -3.61 33.34
C ALA A 610 3.06 -4.12 34.54
N ARG A 611 3.04 -3.43 35.69
CA ARG A 611 2.39 -3.91 36.93
C ARG A 611 1.14 -3.12 37.35
N TYR A 612 0.95 -1.92 36.84
CA TYR A 612 -0.15 -1.01 37.14
C TYR A 612 -0.38 -0.23 35.85
N LEU A 613 -1.62 -0.19 35.37
CA LEU A 613 -2.08 0.48 34.14
C LEU A 613 -1.29 1.74 33.77
N SER A 614 -1.30 2.11 32.48
CA SER A 614 -0.70 3.37 32.00
C SER A 614 -0.98 4.49 32.98
N SER A 615 0.04 5.00 33.67
CA SER A 615 -0.13 6.25 34.40
C SER A 615 -0.19 7.33 33.32
N VAL A 616 -1.32 8.03 33.30
CA VAL A 616 -1.47 9.25 32.54
C VAL A 616 -1.16 10.34 33.53
N ASP A 617 0.09 10.79 33.51
CA ASP A 617 0.47 12.00 34.21
C ASP A 617 0.18 13.16 33.26
N GLU A 618 -0.99 13.76 33.43
CA GLU A 618 -1.30 15.03 32.79
C GLU A 618 -0.43 16.09 33.46
N ALA A 619 0.55 16.60 32.73
CA ALA A 619 1.29 17.76 33.18
C ALA A 619 0.35 18.98 33.21
N SER A 620 0.71 19.98 34.01
CA SER A 620 0.01 21.25 34.03
C SER A 620 -0.12 21.78 32.61
N ARG A 621 -1.34 22.16 32.22
CA ARG A 621 -1.62 22.85 30.96
C ARG A 621 -0.63 24.02 30.83
N SER A 622 -0.01 24.15 29.66
CA SER A 622 0.86 25.27 29.36
C SER A 622 0.12 26.59 29.62
N ARG A 623 0.88 27.67 29.80
CA ARG A 623 0.29 29.01 29.65
C ARG A 623 -0.33 29.15 28.25
N ALA A 624 -1.19 30.16 28.10
CA ALA A 624 -1.67 30.56 26.80
C ALA A 624 -0.47 30.97 25.92
N LEU A 625 -0.38 30.39 24.73
CA LEU A 625 0.66 30.69 23.74
C LEU A 625 0.03 31.33 22.51
N HIS A 626 0.71 32.34 21.96
CA HIS A 626 0.29 32.93 20.69
C HIS A 626 0.53 31.89 19.56
N PRO A 627 -0.30 31.81 18.51
CA PRO A 627 -0.09 30.86 17.41
C PRO A 627 1.28 30.99 16.72
N LEU A 628 1.84 32.20 16.68
CA LEU A 628 3.18 32.48 16.15
C LEU A 628 4.31 32.40 17.19
N GLU A 629 3.99 32.09 18.44
CA GLU A 629 5.00 31.99 19.49
C GLU A 629 5.89 30.75 19.27
N TRP A 630 7.19 30.91 19.44
CA TRP A 630 8.16 29.85 19.23
C TRP A 630 8.17 28.86 20.39
N VAL A 631 8.24 27.57 20.04
CA VAL A 631 8.33 26.46 20.99
C VAL A 631 9.48 25.54 20.59
N ARG A 632 10.18 25.01 21.57
CA ARG A 632 11.18 23.96 21.37
C ARG A 632 10.47 22.61 21.49
N VAL A 633 10.62 21.75 20.50
CA VAL A 633 9.99 20.43 20.47
C VAL A 633 11.05 19.34 20.46
N GLU A 634 11.10 18.55 21.53
CA GLU A 634 11.98 17.40 21.61
C GLU A 634 11.23 16.15 21.20
N VAL A 635 11.58 15.59 20.04
CA VAL A 635 10.99 14.37 19.49
C VAL A 635 11.84 13.19 19.90
N HIS A 636 11.28 12.35 20.76
CA HIS A 636 11.89 11.13 21.27
C HIS A 636 11.64 9.95 20.32
N GLY A 637 12.67 9.14 20.07
CA GLY A 637 12.61 7.99 19.17
C GLY A 637 13.98 7.35 18.96
N PRO A 638 14.13 6.42 18.00
CA PRO A 638 15.42 5.77 17.72
C PRO A 638 16.50 6.76 17.24
N GLN A 639 16.09 7.92 16.73
CA GLN A 639 16.94 9.07 16.49
C GLN A 639 16.27 10.29 17.15
N PRO A 640 16.64 10.65 18.39
CA PRO A 640 16.08 11.82 19.04
C PRO A 640 16.46 13.08 18.27
N ARG A 641 15.49 13.99 18.09
CA ARG A 641 15.68 15.25 17.36
C ARG A 641 15.03 16.40 18.11
N SER A 642 15.69 17.55 18.12
CA SER A 642 15.12 18.80 18.59
C SER A 642 14.68 19.64 17.40
N HIS A 643 13.45 20.14 17.45
CA HIS A 643 12.86 20.99 16.43
C HIS A 643 12.47 22.34 17.04
N LEU A 644 12.69 23.42 16.29
CA LEU A 644 12.14 24.74 16.61
C LEU A 644 10.99 24.99 15.65
N MET A 645 9.83 25.32 16.20
CA MET A 645 8.62 25.58 15.42
C MET A 645 7.71 26.56 16.12
N THR A 646 6.72 27.08 15.41
CA THR A 646 5.65 27.88 16.03
C THR A 646 4.65 26.98 16.78
N ALA A 647 3.96 27.54 17.78
CA ALA A 647 2.85 26.88 18.45
C ALA A 647 1.79 26.38 17.44
N MET A 648 1.52 27.12 16.37
CA MET A 648 0.60 26.70 15.31
C MET A 648 1.07 25.41 14.61
N GLU A 649 2.34 25.31 14.25
CA GLU A 649 2.88 24.10 13.64
C GLU A 649 2.76 22.91 14.58
N LEU A 650 3.13 23.08 15.85
CA LEU A 650 2.98 22.04 16.86
C LEU A 650 1.52 21.62 17.05
N ALA A 651 0.58 22.56 17.05
CA ALA A 651 -0.85 22.28 17.16
C ALA A 651 -1.37 21.44 16.00
N LEU A 652 -0.94 21.77 14.78
CA LEU A 652 -1.32 21.04 13.57
C LEU A 652 -0.65 19.66 13.52
N LEU A 653 0.61 19.54 13.95
CA LEU A 653 1.33 18.26 14.10
C LEU A 653 0.65 17.35 15.12
N ALA A 654 0.33 17.87 16.31
CA ALA A 654 -0.33 17.12 17.37
C ALA A 654 -1.77 16.71 17.03
N SER A 655 -2.40 17.35 16.03
CA SER A 655 -3.70 16.94 15.50
C SER A 655 -3.64 15.69 14.58
N THR A 656 -2.43 15.18 14.30
CA THR A 656 -2.25 13.94 13.53
C THR A 656 -2.34 12.71 14.43
N PRO A 657 -3.08 11.66 14.04
CA PRO A 657 -3.17 10.44 14.84
C PRO A 657 -1.83 9.68 14.79
N ASP A 658 -1.20 9.49 15.96
CA ASP A 658 0.05 8.73 16.08
C ASP A 658 -0.20 7.24 15.79
N LYS A 659 0.06 6.84 14.53
CA LYS A 659 -0.04 5.46 14.05
C LYS A 659 0.88 4.53 14.86
N ALA A 660 2.02 5.00 15.35
CA ALA A 660 2.95 4.19 16.14
C ALA A 660 2.41 3.89 17.55
N LEU A 661 1.63 4.79 18.14
CA LEU A 661 0.95 4.63 19.43
C LEU A 661 -0.21 3.64 19.35
N VAL A 662 -0.93 3.65 18.22
CA VAL A 662 -1.93 2.62 17.90
C VAL A 662 -1.25 1.25 17.80
N TRP A 663 -0.14 1.14 17.08
CA TRP A 663 0.59 -0.12 16.92
C TRP A 663 1.33 -0.58 18.19
N SER A 664 1.86 0.33 19.02
CA SER A 664 2.53 -0.01 20.28
C SER A 664 1.53 -0.46 21.35
N SER A 665 0.35 0.17 21.39
CA SER A 665 -0.77 -0.28 22.22
C SER A 665 -1.19 -1.69 21.81
N VAL A 666 -1.30 -1.97 20.51
CA VAL A 666 -1.63 -3.32 19.98
C VAL A 666 -0.54 -4.35 20.31
N SER A 667 0.73 -3.99 20.14
CA SER A 667 1.88 -4.88 20.40
C SER A 667 2.03 -5.21 21.90
N ARG A 668 1.92 -4.22 22.79
CA ARG A 668 2.06 -4.45 24.24
C ARG A 668 0.81 -4.97 24.93
N ILE A 669 -0.40 -4.69 24.43
CA ILE A 669 -1.61 -5.40 24.89
C ILE A 669 -1.49 -6.89 24.58
N SER A 670 -0.80 -7.26 23.50
CA SER A 670 -0.47 -8.65 23.16
C SER A 670 0.59 -9.25 24.11
N GLU A 671 1.60 -8.48 24.53
CA GLU A 671 2.58 -8.89 25.56
C GLU A 671 1.95 -9.01 26.96
N MET A 672 1.07 -8.09 27.34
CA MET A 672 0.35 -8.10 28.61
C MET A 672 -0.58 -9.32 28.69
N HIS A 673 -1.15 -9.77 27.56
CA HIS A 673 -1.87 -11.05 27.45
C HIS A 673 -0.95 -12.26 27.69
N MET A 674 0.29 -12.25 27.19
CA MET A 674 1.25 -13.33 27.40
C MET A 674 1.73 -13.40 28.86
N VAL A 675 2.02 -12.25 29.49
CA VAL A 675 2.44 -12.18 30.90
C VAL A 675 1.29 -12.51 31.85
N TYR A 676 0.07 -12.04 31.59
CA TYR A 676 -1.08 -12.34 32.44
C TYR A 676 -1.58 -13.78 32.26
N GLY A 677 -1.43 -14.36 31.06
CA GLY A 677 -1.60 -15.79 30.80
C GLY A 677 -0.61 -16.64 31.62
N ALA A 678 0.65 -16.19 31.72
CA ALA A 678 1.67 -16.85 32.53
C ALA A 678 1.45 -16.69 34.05
N VAL A 679 1.06 -15.49 34.52
CA VAL A 679 0.82 -15.21 35.95
C VAL A 679 -0.47 -15.87 36.45
N SER A 680 -1.54 -15.87 35.65
CA SER A 680 -2.79 -16.54 36.01
C SER A 680 -2.67 -18.08 35.95
N ALA A 681 -1.67 -18.61 35.25
CA ALA A 681 -1.25 -20.01 35.33
C ALA A 681 -0.39 -20.29 36.58
N LEU A 682 0.41 -19.32 37.05
CA LEU A 682 1.25 -19.41 38.25
C LEU A 682 0.48 -19.23 39.57
N THR A 683 -0.66 -18.53 39.60
CA THR A 683 -1.52 -18.45 40.80
C THR A 683 -2.30 -19.73 41.10
N LYS A 684 -1.94 -20.86 40.47
CA LYS A 684 -2.41 -22.22 40.78
C LYS A 684 -1.56 -22.95 41.85
N ALA A 685 -0.83 -22.24 42.71
CA ALA A 685 -0.32 -22.82 43.95
C ALA A 685 -1.41 -22.74 45.04
N PRO A 686 -1.83 -23.87 45.65
CA PRO A 686 -3.00 -23.90 46.51
C PRO A 686 -2.69 -23.25 47.86
N LEU A 687 -3.22 -22.07 48.14
CA LEU A 687 -3.27 -21.52 49.49
C LEU A 687 -4.65 -21.76 50.11
N TRP A 688 -4.76 -22.95 50.68
CA TRP A 688 -5.31 -23.29 51.99
C TRP A 688 -6.68 -22.70 52.37
N THR A 689 -7.60 -23.66 52.48
CA THR A 689 -8.87 -23.66 53.18
C THR A 689 -8.88 -22.97 54.55
N ARG A 690 -10.02 -22.31 54.85
CA ARG A 690 -10.57 -21.90 56.16
C ARG A 690 -10.02 -20.62 56.83
N VAL A 691 -10.74 -19.50 56.64
CA VAL A 691 -11.05 -18.52 57.71
C VAL A 691 -12.49 -18.00 57.49
N PRO A 692 -13.37 -17.88 58.53
CA PRO A 692 -14.73 -17.35 58.39
C PRO A 692 -14.75 -15.82 58.19
N ALA A 693 -15.83 -15.34 57.57
CA ALA A 693 -16.02 -14.00 57.03
C ALA A 693 -16.23 -12.85 58.06
N THR A 694 -15.54 -12.85 59.20
CA THR A 694 -15.77 -11.83 60.26
C THR A 694 -14.54 -11.04 60.73
N ALA A 695 -13.42 -11.03 59.99
CA ALA A 695 -12.27 -10.19 60.35
C ALA A 695 -11.73 -9.40 59.16
N ALA A 696 -12.09 -8.11 59.08
CA ALA A 696 -11.26 -6.97 58.62
C ALA A 696 -12.15 -5.78 58.19
N GLN A 697 -12.65 -5.02 59.17
CA GLN A 697 -13.00 -3.62 58.99
C GLN A 697 -11.70 -2.81 58.83
N GLY A 698 -11.62 -1.92 57.82
CA GLY A 698 -10.73 -0.76 57.87
C GLY A 698 -9.87 -0.45 56.64
N GLY A 699 -9.50 -1.42 55.80
CA GLY A 699 -8.54 -1.19 54.69
C GLY A 699 -8.95 -1.72 53.33
N THR A 700 -10.13 -2.33 53.22
CA THR A 700 -10.52 -3.19 52.10
C THR A 700 -11.28 -2.48 50.99
N LEU A 701 -11.82 -1.27 51.19
CA LEU A 701 -12.63 -0.60 50.16
C LEU A 701 -11.79 0.04 49.04
N GLU A 702 -10.64 0.64 49.39
CA GLU A 702 -9.66 1.22 48.46
C GLU A 702 -8.89 0.14 47.69
N THR A 703 -8.49 -0.94 48.36
CA THR A 703 -7.86 -2.11 47.72
C THR A 703 -8.84 -2.91 46.88
N ALA A 704 -10.10 -3.05 47.29
CA ALA A 704 -11.16 -3.64 46.46
C ALA A 704 -11.53 -2.75 45.28
N ARG A 705 -11.57 -1.41 45.44
CA ARG A 705 -11.70 -0.46 44.32
C ARG A 705 -10.52 -0.52 43.37
N GLY A 706 -9.29 -0.55 43.87
CA GLY A 706 -8.07 -0.67 43.06
C GLY A 706 -7.97 -2.00 42.33
N ALA A 707 -8.44 -3.10 42.93
CA ALA A 707 -8.55 -4.41 42.29
C ALA A 707 -9.69 -4.46 41.26
N ALA A 708 -10.83 -3.82 41.55
CA ALA A 708 -11.96 -3.70 40.63
C ALA A 708 -11.63 -2.82 39.42
N VAL A 709 -10.89 -1.71 39.60
CA VAL A 709 -10.39 -0.83 38.53
C VAL A 709 -9.34 -1.54 37.68
N ARG A 710 -8.42 -2.31 38.28
CA ARG A 710 -7.47 -3.18 37.54
C ARG A 710 -8.18 -4.27 36.73
N LEU A 711 -9.20 -4.91 37.29
CA LEU A 711 -10.06 -5.87 36.58
C LEU A 711 -10.91 -5.20 35.49
N PHE A 712 -11.32 -3.95 35.70
CA PHE A 712 -12.14 -3.14 34.79
C PHE A 712 -11.36 -2.72 33.54
N VAL A 713 -10.13 -2.21 33.69
CA VAL A 713 -9.33 -1.75 32.54
C VAL A 713 -8.75 -2.91 31.72
N GLY A 714 -8.43 -4.05 32.35
CA GLY A 714 -8.08 -5.28 31.61
C GLY A 714 -9.22 -5.78 30.71
N ARG A 715 -10.48 -5.59 31.11
CA ARG A 715 -11.67 -6.05 30.37
C ARG A 715 -12.13 -5.09 29.28
N VAL A 716 -11.97 -3.78 29.45
CA VAL A 716 -12.21 -2.79 28.39
C VAL A 716 -11.16 -2.91 27.28
N SER A 717 -9.89 -3.11 27.66
CA SER A 717 -8.79 -3.35 26.72
C SER A 717 -9.02 -4.64 25.90
N LEU A 718 -9.58 -5.68 26.51
CA LEU A 718 -9.99 -6.91 25.84
C LEU A 718 -11.06 -6.65 24.75
N VAL A 719 -12.09 -5.84 25.03
CA VAL A 719 -13.17 -5.51 24.09
C VAL A 719 -12.70 -4.61 22.95
N ALA A 720 -11.82 -3.64 23.23
CA ALA A 720 -11.22 -2.79 22.20
C ALA A 720 -10.27 -3.60 21.28
N THR A 721 -9.46 -4.50 21.86
CA THR A 721 -8.55 -5.37 21.11
C THR A 721 -9.31 -6.40 20.27
N LEU A 722 -10.44 -6.92 20.78
CA LEU A 722 -11.37 -7.73 20.00
C LEU A 722 -11.87 -7.02 18.75
N ALA A 723 -12.27 -5.75 18.87
CA ALA A 723 -12.72 -4.96 17.74
C ALA A 723 -11.60 -4.70 16.72
N VAL A 724 -10.36 -4.48 17.19
CA VAL A 724 -9.19 -4.24 16.34
C VAL A 724 -8.74 -5.52 15.62
N VAL A 725 -8.51 -6.62 16.33
CA VAL A 725 -8.14 -7.92 15.72
C VAL A 725 -9.23 -8.38 14.74
N ASP A 726 -10.49 -8.09 15.03
CA ASP A 726 -11.59 -8.39 14.11
C ASP A 726 -11.64 -7.50 12.87
N THR A 727 -11.20 -6.26 12.97
CA THR A 727 -11.11 -5.34 11.82
C THR A 727 -10.04 -5.81 10.84
N TYR A 728 -8.91 -6.30 11.34
CA TYR A 728 -7.76 -6.74 10.53
C TYR A 728 -7.67 -8.27 10.33
N ARG A 729 -8.73 -9.02 10.70
CA ARG A 729 -8.74 -10.49 10.67
C ARG A 729 -8.53 -11.07 9.27
N GLU A 730 -9.08 -10.44 8.23
CA GLU A 730 -8.94 -10.95 6.85
C GLU A 730 -7.48 -10.86 6.39
N GLU A 731 -6.78 -9.74 6.69
CA GLU A 731 -5.35 -9.57 6.39
C GLU A 731 -4.48 -10.52 7.21
N LEU A 732 -4.79 -10.69 8.51
CA LEU A 732 -4.11 -11.67 9.36
C LEU A 732 -4.32 -13.10 8.84
N SER A 733 -5.50 -13.44 8.30
CA SER A 733 -5.78 -14.78 7.79
C SER A 733 -5.07 -15.14 6.47
N GLN A 734 -4.51 -14.15 5.77
CA GLN A 734 -3.81 -14.35 4.50
C GLN A 734 -2.41 -14.96 4.71
N THR A 735 -1.79 -14.73 5.87
CA THR A 735 -0.47 -15.27 6.23
C THR A 735 -0.59 -16.54 7.08
N SER A 736 0.43 -17.40 7.07
CA SER A 736 0.49 -18.58 7.95
C SER A 736 0.52 -18.16 9.42
N GLU A 737 1.34 -17.16 9.71
CA GLU A 737 1.63 -16.63 11.04
C GLU A 737 0.40 -15.95 11.63
N GLY A 738 -0.34 -15.20 10.80
CA GLY A 738 -1.59 -14.58 11.23
C GLY A 738 -2.74 -15.59 11.41
N ARG A 739 -2.77 -16.70 10.66
CA ARG A 739 -3.72 -17.81 10.94
C ARG A 739 -3.44 -18.50 12.27
N ASP A 740 -2.17 -18.72 12.59
CA ASP A 740 -1.76 -19.33 13.86
C ASP A 740 -2.02 -18.37 15.04
N PHE A 741 -1.73 -17.08 14.87
CA PHE A 741 -2.10 -16.03 15.81
C PHE A 741 -3.61 -15.99 16.06
N LEU A 742 -4.43 -16.01 15.00
CA LEU A 742 -5.89 -15.99 15.11
C LEU A 742 -6.41 -17.25 15.83
N ALA A 743 -5.82 -18.43 15.60
CA ALA A 743 -6.20 -19.65 16.29
C ALA A 743 -5.89 -19.60 17.80
N VAL A 744 -4.71 -19.10 18.18
CA VAL A 744 -4.32 -18.93 19.58
C VAL A 744 -5.14 -17.82 20.26
N HIS A 745 -5.36 -16.71 19.56
CA HIS A 745 -6.23 -15.62 20.00
C HIS A 745 -7.66 -16.12 20.23
N ASP A 746 -8.24 -16.91 19.32
CA ASP A 746 -9.60 -17.43 19.43
C ASP A 746 -9.77 -18.38 20.63
N VAL A 747 -8.76 -19.22 20.93
CA VAL A 747 -8.77 -20.08 22.12
C VAL A 747 -8.59 -19.28 23.41
N ALA A 748 -7.66 -18.32 23.43
CA ALA A 748 -7.41 -17.45 24.59
C ALA A 748 -8.63 -16.57 24.91
N MET A 749 -9.30 -16.06 23.88
CA MET A 749 -10.46 -15.19 24.01
C MET A 749 -11.61 -15.86 24.76
N VAL A 750 -11.80 -17.16 24.58
CA VAL A 750 -12.94 -17.86 25.18
C VAL A 750 -12.71 -18.24 26.63
N VAL A 751 -11.50 -18.65 26.95
CA VAL A 751 -11.12 -18.97 28.33
C VAL A 751 -11.18 -17.70 29.19
N LEU A 752 -10.79 -16.55 28.64
CA LEU A 752 -10.80 -15.26 29.33
C LEU A 752 -12.20 -14.61 29.34
N ALA A 753 -12.94 -14.66 28.21
CA ALA A 753 -14.29 -14.11 28.11
C ALA A 753 -15.27 -14.84 29.04
N GLY A 754 -15.28 -16.17 29.09
CA GLY A 754 -16.21 -16.91 29.97
C GLY A 754 -16.09 -16.55 31.46
N ARG A 755 -14.85 -16.33 31.95
CA ARG A 755 -14.56 -15.96 33.34
C ARG A 755 -14.92 -14.51 33.67
N ASP A 756 -14.60 -13.59 32.76
CA ASP A 756 -14.72 -12.16 33.01
C ASP A 756 -16.11 -11.59 32.71
N ILE A 757 -16.83 -12.18 31.75
CA ILE A 757 -18.22 -11.86 31.40
C ILE A 757 -19.19 -12.20 32.54
N TYR A 758 -18.94 -13.27 33.30
CA TYR A 758 -19.72 -13.60 34.51
C TYR A 758 -19.74 -12.46 35.52
N LYS A 759 -18.54 -11.97 35.86
CA LYS A 759 -18.37 -10.88 36.83
C LYS A 759 -18.89 -9.55 36.28
N LEU A 760 -18.96 -9.36 34.96
CA LEU A 760 -19.51 -8.15 34.34
C LEU A 760 -21.05 -8.16 34.34
N ALA A 761 -21.66 -9.33 34.11
CA ALA A 761 -23.11 -9.51 34.09
C ALA A 761 -23.75 -9.49 35.49
N THR A 762 -23.05 -9.95 36.53
CA THR A 762 -23.60 -10.04 37.90
C THR A 762 -23.27 -8.86 38.81
N SER A 763 -22.32 -7.99 38.43
CA SER A 763 -21.85 -6.88 39.28
C SER A 763 -22.58 -5.54 39.10
N GLY A 764 -23.53 -5.44 38.17
CA GLY A 764 -24.21 -4.18 37.84
C GLY A 764 -23.35 -3.14 37.09
N ILE A 765 -22.05 -3.39 36.93
CA ILE A 765 -21.07 -2.50 36.30
C ILE A 765 -21.42 -2.21 34.82
N GLY A 766 -21.99 -3.18 34.10
CA GLY A 766 -22.42 -3.00 32.72
C GLY A 766 -23.55 -1.95 32.57
N ARG A 767 -24.51 -1.92 33.50
CA ARG A 767 -25.58 -0.91 33.51
C ARG A 767 -25.05 0.46 33.90
N GLU A 768 -24.14 0.52 34.85
CA GLU A 768 -23.47 1.76 35.27
C GLU A 768 -22.58 2.33 34.15
N LEU A 769 -21.91 1.50 33.35
CA LEU A 769 -21.14 1.90 32.17
C LEU A 769 -22.03 2.46 31.05
N VAL A 770 -23.17 1.83 30.77
CA VAL A 770 -24.13 2.33 29.78
C VAL A 770 -24.76 3.63 30.26
N HIS A 771 -25.06 3.74 31.56
CA HIS A 771 -25.61 4.94 32.17
C HIS A 771 -24.60 6.10 32.16
N ARG A 772 -23.36 5.88 32.64
CA ARG A 772 -22.30 6.91 32.63
C ARG A 772 -21.76 7.22 31.24
N GLY A 773 -21.63 6.22 30.37
CA GLY A 773 -21.27 6.41 28.96
C GLY A 773 -22.35 7.19 28.19
N GLY A 774 -23.63 6.92 28.47
CA GLY A 774 -24.76 7.70 27.99
C GLY A 774 -24.75 9.14 28.52
N LEU A 775 -24.43 9.34 29.79
CA LEU A 775 -24.28 10.67 30.40
C LEU A 775 -23.09 11.44 29.80
N VAL A 776 -21.93 10.80 29.59
CA VAL A 776 -20.75 11.38 28.94
C VAL A 776 -21.03 11.71 27.47
N LEU A 777 -21.74 10.86 26.73
CA LEU A 777 -22.19 11.12 25.36
C LEU A 777 -23.20 12.27 25.29
N SER A 778 -24.11 12.38 26.27
CA SER A 778 -25.06 13.49 26.36
C SER A 778 -24.41 14.81 26.77
N ALA A 779 -23.33 14.77 27.56
CA ALA A 779 -22.58 15.94 28.00
C ALA A 779 -21.56 16.43 26.96
N ALA A 780 -21.01 15.53 26.13
CA ALA A 780 -19.96 15.84 25.16
C ALA A 780 -20.47 16.19 23.74
N GLY A 781 -21.78 16.10 23.50
CA GLY A 781 -22.41 16.49 22.22
C GLY A 781 -21.84 15.79 20.98
N ALA A 782 -22.04 16.39 19.81
CA ALA A 782 -21.73 15.79 18.50
C ALA A 782 -20.22 15.55 18.22
N ARG A 783 -19.31 15.99 19.09
CA ARG A 783 -17.84 16.00 18.86
C ARG A 783 -17.07 14.81 19.46
N VAL A 784 -17.77 13.80 19.97
CA VAL A 784 -17.13 12.54 20.36
C VAL A 784 -16.82 11.69 19.12
N SER A 785 -15.61 11.11 19.07
CA SER A 785 -15.20 10.20 17.99
C SER A 785 -16.24 9.10 17.79
N SER A 786 -16.55 8.79 16.53
CA SER A 786 -17.44 7.68 16.16
C SER A 786 -17.04 6.36 16.85
N GLY A 787 -15.75 6.19 17.14
CA GLY A 787 -15.18 5.08 17.90
C GLY A 787 -15.67 4.97 19.35
N LEU A 788 -15.80 6.08 20.10
CA LEU A 788 -16.29 6.03 21.49
C LEU A 788 -17.81 5.78 21.54
N ARG A 789 -18.58 6.38 20.63
CA ARG A 789 -20.02 6.08 20.48
C ARG A 789 -20.24 4.60 20.12
N ALA A 790 -19.50 4.09 19.14
CA ALA A 790 -19.53 2.68 18.74
C ALA A 790 -19.06 1.73 19.87
N SER A 791 -18.16 2.18 20.74
CA SER A 791 -17.70 1.42 21.92
C SER A 791 -18.80 1.32 22.98
N VAL A 792 -19.50 2.42 23.28
CA VAL A 792 -20.63 2.43 24.22
C VAL A 792 -21.80 1.58 23.70
N GLU A 793 -22.13 1.68 22.41
CA GLU A 793 -23.16 0.84 21.77
C GLU A 793 -22.76 -0.64 21.76
N SER A 794 -21.47 -0.95 21.56
CA SER A 794 -20.95 -2.32 21.64
C SER A 794 -21.02 -2.92 23.04
N VAL A 795 -20.72 -2.11 24.07
CA VAL A 795 -20.83 -2.51 25.48
C VAL A 795 -22.30 -2.71 25.85
N GLN A 796 -23.20 -1.83 25.40
CA GLN A 796 -24.63 -1.96 25.64
C GLN A 796 -25.22 -3.21 24.97
N ALA A 797 -24.80 -3.50 23.73
CA ALA A 797 -25.20 -4.71 23.00
C ALA A 797 -24.70 -5.97 23.69
N LEU A 798 -23.44 -5.99 24.11
CA LEU A 798 -22.85 -7.10 24.86
C LEU A 798 -23.61 -7.36 26.16
N VAL A 799 -23.88 -6.32 26.97
CA VAL A 799 -24.61 -6.46 28.24
C VAL A 799 -26.02 -7.02 28.02
N LYS A 800 -26.79 -6.50 27.05
CA LYS A 800 -28.13 -7.00 26.74
C LYS A 800 -28.13 -8.45 26.25
N THR A 801 -27.16 -8.82 25.41
CA THR A 801 -27.02 -10.21 24.94
C THR A 801 -26.74 -11.17 26.09
N LEU A 802 -25.89 -10.78 27.04
CA LEU A 802 -25.52 -11.60 28.19
C LEU A 802 -26.63 -11.75 29.22
N GLU A 803 -27.34 -10.65 29.53
CA GLU A 803 -28.52 -10.68 30.40
C GLU A 803 -29.59 -11.64 29.83
N ARG A 804 -29.80 -11.60 28.51
CA ARG A 804 -30.71 -12.52 27.83
C ARG A 804 -30.23 -13.98 27.88
N MET A 805 -28.94 -14.25 27.62
CA MET A 805 -28.40 -15.62 27.65
C MET A 805 -28.47 -16.26 29.05
N LEU A 806 -28.30 -15.45 30.10
CA LEU A 806 -28.51 -15.86 31.49
C LEU A 806 -30.00 -16.13 31.78
N ALA A 807 -30.89 -15.26 31.32
CA ALA A 807 -32.34 -15.43 31.48
C ALA A 807 -32.89 -16.65 30.73
N GLU A 808 -32.33 -16.98 29.56
CA GLU A 808 -32.70 -18.15 28.75
C GLU A 808 -32.07 -19.47 29.25
N GLY A 809 -31.26 -19.45 30.33
CA GLY A 809 -30.61 -20.64 30.89
C GLY A 809 -29.53 -21.27 29.99
N ARG A 810 -29.12 -20.60 28.91
CA ARG A 810 -28.08 -21.07 27.97
C ARG A 810 -26.66 -20.97 28.55
N ALA A 811 -26.51 -20.23 29.64
CA ALA A 811 -25.30 -20.19 30.46
C ALA A 811 -25.67 -20.28 31.93
N VAL A 812 -24.93 -21.07 32.70
CA VAL A 812 -25.04 -21.23 34.15
C VAL A 812 -23.90 -20.46 34.80
N ALA A 813 -24.23 -19.55 35.69
CA ALA A 813 -23.27 -18.86 36.54
C ALA A 813 -22.64 -19.85 37.55
N THR A 814 -21.31 -20.00 37.54
CA THR A 814 -20.57 -20.71 38.60
C THR A 814 -19.48 -19.81 39.20
N PRO A 815 -18.91 -20.17 40.37
CA PRO A 815 -17.81 -19.40 40.99
C PRO A 815 -16.58 -19.23 40.10
N ASP A 816 -16.41 -20.12 39.11
CA ASP A 816 -15.28 -20.10 38.15
C ASP A 816 -15.56 -19.25 36.90
N GLY A 817 -16.79 -18.76 36.69
CA GLY A 817 -17.21 -18.02 35.48
C GLY A 817 -18.58 -18.45 34.93
N LEU A 818 -18.93 -17.97 33.73
CA LEU A 818 -20.11 -18.45 33.02
C LEU A 818 -19.77 -19.82 32.45
N ARG A 819 -20.38 -20.87 32.98
CA ARG A 819 -20.39 -22.18 32.34
C ARG A 819 -21.51 -22.20 31.33
N PHE A 820 -21.16 -22.11 30.06
CA PHE A 820 -22.10 -22.43 29.01
C PHE A 820 -22.45 -23.91 29.13
N SER A 821 -23.74 -24.22 29.17
CA SER A 821 -24.22 -25.58 29.02
C SER A 821 -23.92 -25.99 27.57
N LEU A 822 -22.68 -26.41 27.29
CA LEU A 822 -22.26 -26.89 25.98
C LEU A 822 -22.18 -28.42 26.03
N PRO A 823 -23.30 -29.14 25.85
CA PRO A 823 -23.24 -30.55 25.53
C PRO A 823 -22.81 -30.65 24.06
N GLY A 824 -21.52 -30.89 23.76
CA GLY A 824 -21.17 -31.21 22.36
C GLY A 824 -19.72 -31.06 21.87
N GLY A 825 -18.76 -30.61 22.67
CA GLY A 825 -17.35 -30.48 22.23
C GLY A 825 -17.05 -29.22 21.39
N ALA A 826 -15.89 -29.20 20.72
CA ALA A 826 -15.31 -28.00 20.10
C ALA A 826 -16.18 -27.34 19.02
N GLU A 827 -17.02 -28.11 18.32
CA GLU A 827 -17.88 -27.58 17.25
C GLU A 827 -19.08 -26.81 17.77
N ALA A 828 -19.79 -27.35 18.76
CA ALA A 828 -20.88 -26.65 19.46
C ALA A 828 -20.39 -25.33 20.07
N PHE A 829 -19.15 -25.34 20.55
CA PHE A 829 -18.49 -24.16 21.08
C PHE A 829 -18.20 -23.09 20.02
N LYS A 830 -17.58 -23.44 18.87
CA LYS A 830 -17.34 -22.49 17.76
C LYS A 830 -18.64 -21.89 17.23
N GLN A 831 -19.68 -22.72 17.14
CA GLN A 831 -21.01 -22.29 16.73
C GLN A 831 -21.56 -21.19 17.65
N VAL A 832 -21.55 -21.42 18.97
CA VAL A 832 -22.01 -20.43 19.96
C VAL A 832 -21.16 -19.16 19.90
N PHE A 833 -19.84 -19.29 19.74
CA PHE A 833 -18.94 -18.15 19.61
C PHE A 833 -19.28 -17.24 18.41
N PHE A 834 -19.43 -17.82 17.21
CA PHE A 834 -19.77 -17.03 16.03
C PHE A 834 -21.19 -16.43 16.10
N ALA A 835 -22.14 -17.14 16.73
CA ALA A 835 -23.48 -16.62 16.96
C ALA A 835 -23.48 -15.36 17.85
N ILE A 836 -22.78 -15.39 19.00
CA ILE A 836 -22.66 -14.22 19.90
C ILE A 836 -22.06 -13.02 19.18
N ARG A 837 -21.01 -13.26 18.38
CA ARG A 837 -20.37 -12.19 17.59
C ARG A 837 -21.31 -11.61 16.53
N GLY A 838 -22.10 -12.46 15.88
CA GLY A 838 -23.14 -12.02 14.96
C GLY A 838 -24.21 -11.18 15.64
N GLU A 839 -24.61 -11.53 16.88
CA GLU A 839 -25.59 -10.75 17.65
C GLU A 839 -25.09 -9.34 17.99
N MET A 840 -23.83 -9.21 18.40
CA MET A 840 -23.23 -7.90 18.67
C MET A 840 -23.22 -7.02 17.42
N ALA A 841 -22.83 -7.58 16.28
CA ALA A 841 -22.82 -6.84 15.02
C ALA A 841 -24.23 -6.50 14.53
N ALA A 842 -25.19 -7.42 14.69
CA ALA A 842 -26.60 -7.22 14.35
C ALA A 842 -27.21 -6.05 15.13
N ALA A 843 -26.91 -5.97 16.44
CA ALA A 843 -27.35 -4.86 17.28
C ALA A 843 -26.80 -3.51 16.81
N ARG A 844 -25.52 -3.45 16.37
CA ARG A 844 -24.93 -2.22 15.79
C ARG A 844 -25.62 -1.84 14.48
N ALA A 845 -25.84 -2.79 13.57
CA ALA A 845 -26.51 -2.53 12.30
C ALA A 845 -27.92 -1.95 12.52
N LEU A 846 -28.70 -2.55 13.43
CA LEU A 846 -30.04 -2.07 13.78
C LEU A 846 -30.01 -0.71 14.50
N GLY A 847 -29.01 -0.48 15.36
CA GLY A 847 -28.78 0.81 16.01
C GLY A 847 -28.51 1.92 14.99
N GLY A 848 -27.64 1.67 14.00
CA GLY A 848 -27.35 2.60 12.92
C GLY A 848 -28.56 2.92 12.04
N ILE A 849 -29.37 1.90 11.69
CA ILE A 849 -30.61 2.08 10.91
C ILE A 849 -31.62 2.94 11.68
N ARG A 850 -31.87 2.62 12.96
CA ARG A 850 -32.80 3.38 13.82
C ARG A 850 -32.29 4.81 14.07
N GLY A 851 -30.99 4.99 14.29
CA GLY A 851 -30.36 6.28 14.51
C GLY A 851 -30.43 7.22 13.30
N ALA A 852 -30.51 6.66 12.08
CA ALA A 852 -30.75 7.40 10.86
C ALA A 852 -32.23 7.70 10.58
N GLY A 853 -33.15 7.32 11.49
CA GLY A 853 -34.60 7.51 11.33
C GLY A 853 -35.26 6.54 10.35
N LEU A 854 -34.58 5.46 9.96
CA LEU A 854 -35.11 4.46 9.03
C LEU A 854 -35.86 3.34 9.77
N VAL A 855 -36.84 2.73 9.10
CA VAL A 855 -37.65 1.62 9.64
C VAL A 855 -36.80 0.35 9.74
N ALA A 856 -36.55 -0.14 10.95
CA ALA A 856 -35.66 -1.28 11.20
C ALA A 856 -36.36 -2.64 11.32
N GLU A 857 -37.70 -2.71 11.26
CA GLU A 857 -38.47 -3.94 11.50
C GLU A 857 -38.08 -5.10 10.55
N GLU A 858 -38.00 -4.84 9.24
CA GLU A 858 -37.66 -5.91 8.28
C GLU A 858 -36.20 -6.37 8.41
N ALA A 859 -35.29 -5.44 8.76
CA ALA A 859 -33.90 -5.76 9.05
C ALA A 859 -33.76 -6.61 10.32
N GLU A 860 -34.56 -6.32 11.35
CA GLU A 860 -34.60 -7.07 12.61
C GLU A 860 -35.15 -8.47 12.41
N LYS A 861 -36.22 -8.61 11.63
CA LYS A 861 -36.78 -9.91 11.23
C LYS A 861 -35.77 -10.77 10.47
N THR A 862 -35.06 -10.18 9.50
CA THR A 862 -34.01 -10.86 8.72
C THR A 862 -32.89 -11.38 9.63
N LEU A 863 -32.34 -10.50 10.48
CA LEU A 863 -31.26 -10.87 11.42
C LEU A 863 -31.75 -11.89 12.46
N GLY A 864 -33.01 -11.81 12.88
CA GLY A 864 -33.65 -12.79 13.74
C GLY A 864 -33.75 -14.18 13.09
N ALA A 865 -34.13 -14.24 11.82
CA ALA A 865 -34.20 -15.50 11.07
C ALA A 865 -32.82 -16.13 10.85
N LEU A 866 -31.79 -15.33 10.53
CA LEU A 866 -30.41 -15.82 10.41
C LEU A 866 -29.86 -16.31 11.76
N LYS A 867 -30.22 -15.63 12.85
CA LYS A 867 -29.86 -16.07 14.20
C LYS A 867 -30.45 -17.44 14.54
N GLN A 868 -31.69 -17.73 14.13
CA GLN A 868 -32.28 -19.05 14.33
C GLN A 868 -31.50 -20.13 13.55
N LEU A 869 -31.16 -19.86 12.29
CA LEU A 869 -30.35 -20.78 11.48
C LEU A 869 -28.92 -20.95 12.02
N ALA A 870 -28.34 -19.92 12.64
CA ALA A 870 -27.03 -20.02 13.30
C ALA A 870 -27.02 -21.04 14.46
N ALA A 871 -28.17 -21.34 15.06
CA ALA A 871 -28.30 -22.39 16.07
C ALA A 871 -28.31 -23.82 15.47
N GLU A 872 -28.38 -23.97 14.15
CA GLU A 872 -28.42 -25.28 13.49
C GLU A 872 -27.04 -25.83 13.10
N SER A 873 -26.06 -24.95 12.79
CA SER A 873 -24.70 -25.37 12.40
C SER A 873 -23.63 -24.30 12.61
N GLN A 874 -22.37 -24.73 12.71
CA GLN A 874 -21.20 -23.85 12.83
C GLN A 874 -21.03 -22.95 11.59
N GLU A 875 -21.28 -23.50 10.41
CA GLU A 875 -21.20 -22.80 9.13
C GLU A 875 -22.23 -21.68 9.05
N MET A 876 -23.48 -21.93 9.47
CA MET A 876 -24.52 -20.89 9.53
C MET A 876 -24.23 -19.84 10.59
N ALA A 877 -23.66 -20.20 11.73
CA ALA A 877 -23.23 -19.21 12.73
C ALA A 877 -22.12 -18.29 12.19
N SER A 878 -21.17 -18.85 11.45
CA SER A 878 -20.12 -18.10 10.77
C SER A 878 -20.68 -17.16 9.70
N ALA A 879 -21.66 -17.64 8.93
CA ALA A 879 -22.36 -16.87 7.91
C ALA A 879 -23.17 -15.71 8.49
N TYR A 880 -23.96 -15.96 9.55
CA TYR A 880 -24.69 -14.94 10.29
C TYR A 880 -23.75 -13.85 10.80
N SER A 881 -22.62 -14.24 11.40
CA SER A 881 -21.60 -13.29 11.87
C SER A 881 -21.06 -12.42 10.75
N ALA A 882 -20.73 -13.01 9.60
CA ALA A 882 -20.24 -12.27 8.43
C ALA A 882 -21.28 -11.27 7.90
N VAL A 883 -22.54 -11.70 7.73
CA VAL A 883 -23.63 -10.84 7.27
C VAL A 883 -23.86 -9.68 8.22
N ALA A 884 -23.97 -9.95 9.52
CA ALA A 884 -24.23 -8.93 10.53
C ALA A 884 -23.09 -7.89 10.61
N ARG A 885 -21.82 -8.33 10.49
CA ARG A 885 -20.66 -7.43 10.42
C ARG A 885 -20.68 -6.54 9.19
N ARG A 886 -21.00 -7.11 8.01
CA ARG A 886 -21.08 -6.33 6.77
C ARG A 886 -22.19 -5.28 6.85
N ALA A 887 -23.37 -5.66 7.36
CA ALA A 887 -24.45 -4.72 7.57
C ALA A 887 -24.07 -3.58 8.53
N ALA A 888 -23.35 -3.89 9.62
CA ALA A 888 -22.88 -2.88 10.57
C ALA A 888 -21.81 -1.93 10.01
N ALA A 889 -21.09 -2.35 8.96
CA ALA A 889 -20.06 -1.54 8.30
C ALA A 889 -20.59 -0.66 7.15
N LEU A 890 -21.84 -0.86 6.73
CA LEU A 890 -22.46 -0.10 5.66
C LEU A 890 -23.24 1.12 6.21
N PRO A 891 -23.35 2.21 5.45
CA PRO A 891 -24.32 3.28 5.73
C PRO A 891 -25.74 2.73 5.90
N ALA A 892 -26.56 3.37 6.72
CA ALA A 892 -27.86 2.85 7.17
C ALA A 892 -28.80 2.43 6.03
N ASP A 893 -28.91 3.24 4.98
CA ASP A 893 -29.68 2.97 3.76
C ASP A 893 -29.16 1.73 3.01
N LYS A 894 -27.83 1.64 2.84
CA LYS A 894 -27.17 0.51 2.18
C LYS A 894 -27.22 -0.77 3.02
N ALA A 895 -27.15 -0.66 4.35
CA ALA A 895 -27.28 -1.76 5.28
C ALA A 895 -28.69 -2.37 5.20
N GLN A 896 -29.73 -1.54 5.11
CA GLN A 896 -31.11 -1.99 4.93
C GLN A 896 -31.30 -2.71 3.59
N ALA A 897 -30.83 -2.12 2.49
CA ALA A 897 -30.89 -2.76 1.17
C ALA A 897 -30.12 -4.10 1.13
N TYR A 898 -28.96 -4.17 1.78
CA TYR A 898 -28.16 -5.38 1.91
C TYR A 898 -28.90 -6.49 2.67
N LEU A 899 -29.49 -6.17 3.83
CA LEU A 899 -30.24 -7.14 4.62
C LEU A 899 -31.51 -7.61 3.88
N ALA A 900 -32.20 -6.73 3.14
CA ALA A 900 -33.31 -7.14 2.29
C ALA A 900 -32.88 -8.13 1.19
N ALA A 901 -31.73 -7.89 0.54
CA ALA A 901 -31.18 -8.81 -0.45
C ALA A 901 -30.78 -10.17 0.16
N VAL A 902 -30.26 -10.17 1.40
CA VAL A 902 -29.98 -11.40 2.15
C VAL A 902 -31.25 -12.19 2.42
N GLU A 903 -32.32 -11.52 2.85
CA GLU A 903 -33.62 -12.17 3.08
C GLU A 903 -34.20 -12.76 1.80
N ASN A 904 -34.13 -12.02 0.68
CA ASN A 904 -34.58 -12.51 -0.63
C ASN A 904 -33.85 -13.78 -1.04
N MET A 905 -32.52 -13.85 -0.89
CA MET A 905 -31.74 -15.05 -1.19
C MET A 905 -32.12 -16.22 -0.26
N ARG A 906 -32.27 -15.95 1.05
CA ARG A 906 -32.68 -16.96 2.03
C ARG A 906 -34.05 -17.55 1.69
N ALA A 907 -35.01 -16.70 1.39
CA ALA A 907 -36.37 -17.10 1.02
C ALA A 907 -36.42 -17.87 -0.32
N ALA A 908 -35.58 -17.50 -1.28
CA ALA A 908 -35.48 -18.16 -2.58
C ALA A 908 -34.72 -19.50 -2.55
N THR A 909 -34.04 -19.84 -1.45
CA THR A 909 -33.24 -21.06 -1.34
C THR A 909 -34.12 -22.29 -1.19
N ARG A 910 -34.16 -23.15 -2.21
CA ARG A 910 -34.87 -24.44 -2.16
C ARG A 910 -34.23 -25.41 -1.16
N SER A 911 -35.03 -26.37 -0.67
CA SER A 911 -34.61 -27.34 0.36
C SER A 911 -33.30 -28.07 0.03
N ALA A 912 -33.16 -28.54 -1.21
CA ALA A 912 -31.98 -29.26 -1.68
C ALA A 912 -30.70 -28.40 -1.77
N ALA A 913 -30.84 -27.07 -1.85
CA ALA A 913 -29.72 -26.13 -1.93
C ALA A 913 -29.33 -25.52 -0.57
N LYS A 914 -30.05 -25.84 0.52
CA LYS A 914 -29.76 -25.33 1.88
C LYS A 914 -28.29 -25.46 2.30
N PRO A 915 -27.55 -26.55 2.00
CA PRO A 915 -26.14 -26.65 2.36
C PRO A 915 -25.23 -25.57 1.74
N ALA A 916 -25.64 -24.96 0.61
CA ALA A 916 -24.89 -23.91 -0.06
C ALA A 916 -25.09 -22.52 0.59
N LEU A 917 -26.16 -22.35 1.37
CA LEU A 917 -26.59 -21.06 1.91
C LEU A 917 -25.53 -20.42 2.80
N ALA A 918 -24.94 -21.19 3.72
CA ALA A 918 -23.92 -20.70 4.64
C ALA A 918 -22.72 -20.09 3.90
N GLU A 919 -22.25 -20.76 2.84
CA GLU A 919 -21.06 -20.34 2.11
C GLU A 919 -21.31 -19.06 1.29
N LEU A 920 -22.49 -18.94 0.68
CA LEU A 920 -22.88 -17.76 -0.09
C LEU A 920 -23.09 -16.54 0.84
N LEU A 921 -23.79 -16.70 1.95
CA LEU A 921 -23.96 -15.65 2.96
C LEU A 921 -22.63 -15.22 3.58
N ARG A 922 -21.73 -16.18 3.85
CA ARG A 922 -20.39 -15.89 4.35
C ARG A 922 -19.60 -15.05 3.36
N ARG A 923 -19.70 -15.34 2.05
CA ARG A 923 -19.05 -14.56 0.99
C ARG A 923 -19.67 -13.18 0.81
N SER A 924 -20.99 -13.04 0.87
CA SER A 924 -21.65 -11.74 0.76
C SER A 924 -21.24 -10.78 1.89
N GLY A 925 -20.96 -11.34 3.08
CA GLY A 925 -20.45 -10.60 4.22
C GLY A 925 -18.95 -10.29 4.21
N ALA A 926 -18.20 -10.70 3.17
CA ALA A 926 -16.75 -10.52 3.11
C ALA A 926 -16.37 -9.07 2.74
N PRO A 927 -15.47 -8.40 3.48
CA PRO A 927 -14.96 -7.07 3.14
C PRO A 927 -14.34 -6.98 1.75
N SER A 928 -13.63 -8.02 1.32
CA SER A 928 -13.00 -8.13 -0.02
C SER A 928 -13.98 -8.12 -1.19
N LEU A 929 -15.30 -8.25 -0.95
CA LEU A 929 -16.30 -8.20 -2.00
C LEU A 929 -16.74 -6.75 -2.27
N LYS A 930 -16.37 -6.23 -3.45
CA LYS A 930 -16.65 -4.85 -3.86
C LYS A 930 -18.15 -4.55 -3.89
N ASP A 931 -18.95 -5.43 -4.51
CA ASP A 931 -20.40 -5.29 -4.62
C ASP A 931 -21.14 -6.51 -4.03
N PRO A 932 -21.57 -6.43 -2.75
CA PRO A 932 -22.28 -7.52 -2.10
C PRO A 932 -23.73 -7.69 -2.58
N LEU A 933 -24.35 -6.64 -3.12
CA LEU A 933 -25.75 -6.68 -3.60
C LEU A 933 -25.83 -7.43 -4.93
N ALA A 934 -24.94 -7.10 -5.88
CA ALA A 934 -24.84 -7.84 -7.14
C ALA A 934 -24.55 -9.32 -6.89
N PHE A 935 -23.62 -9.63 -5.98
CA PHE A 935 -23.33 -11.01 -5.62
C PHE A 935 -24.54 -11.75 -5.04
N LEU A 936 -25.29 -11.14 -4.12
CA LEU A 936 -26.49 -11.76 -3.53
C LEU A 936 -27.57 -12.04 -4.56
N LYS A 937 -27.72 -11.19 -5.58
CA LYS A 937 -28.63 -11.41 -6.69
C LYS A 937 -28.25 -12.65 -7.51
N GLU A 938 -26.97 -12.78 -7.88
CA GLU A 938 -26.48 -13.94 -8.64
C GLU A 938 -26.47 -15.23 -7.78
N ALA A 939 -26.21 -15.10 -6.48
CA ALA A 939 -26.31 -16.20 -5.53
C ALA A 939 -27.77 -16.68 -5.37
N ALA A 940 -28.74 -15.77 -5.36
CA ALA A 940 -30.17 -16.10 -5.33
C ALA A 940 -30.60 -16.89 -6.58
N TRP A 941 -30.12 -16.51 -7.77
CA TRP A 941 -30.32 -17.31 -8.99
C TRP A 941 -29.79 -18.74 -8.83
N LEU A 942 -28.55 -18.92 -8.36
CA LEU A 942 -27.93 -20.23 -8.19
C LEU A 942 -28.73 -21.17 -7.27
N VAL A 943 -29.20 -20.66 -6.12
CA VAL A 943 -29.90 -21.49 -5.11
C VAL A 943 -31.36 -21.73 -5.44
N SER A 944 -31.98 -20.89 -6.27
CA SER A 944 -33.38 -21.00 -6.68
C SER A 944 -33.59 -21.80 -7.97
N HIS A 945 -32.55 -21.95 -8.81
CA HIS A 945 -32.69 -22.58 -10.13
C HIS A 945 -33.17 -24.05 -10.03
N PRO A 946 -34.33 -24.42 -10.62
CA PRO A 946 -34.91 -25.76 -10.43
C PRO A 946 -34.07 -26.87 -11.06
N ASP A 947 -33.51 -26.62 -12.24
CA ASP A 947 -32.79 -27.63 -13.03
C ASP A 947 -31.33 -27.85 -12.63
N LEU A 948 -30.78 -27.02 -11.73
CA LEU A 948 -29.45 -27.29 -11.17
C LEU A 948 -29.55 -28.41 -10.15
N GLU A 949 -28.60 -29.33 -10.16
CA GLU A 949 -28.54 -30.40 -9.16
C GLU A 949 -27.92 -29.88 -7.86
N ALA A 950 -28.37 -30.43 -6.72
CA ALA A 950 -27.93 -29.99 -5.39
C ALA A 950 -26.40 -30.03 -5.21
N GLU A 951 -25.76 -31.07 -5.74
CA GLU A 951 -24.30 -31.22 -5.72
C GLU A 951 -23.59 -30.13 -6.55
N ALA A 952 -24.15 -29.76 -7.70
CA ALA A 952 -23.62 -28.69 -8.54
C ALA A 952 -23.73 -27.35 -7.82
N VAL A 953 -24.89 -27.07 -7.20
CA VAL A 953 -25.11 -25.85 -6.42
C VAL A 953 -24.15 -25.76 -5.24
N ALA A 954 -23.99 -26.83 -4.46
CA ALA A 954 -23.09 -26.87 -3.32
C ALA A 954 -21.62 -26.63 -3.73
N GLU A 955 -21.18 -27.26 -4.82
CA GLU A 955 -19.81 -27.11 -5.31
C GLU A 955 -19.56 -25.71 -5.91
N LEU A 956 -20.49 -25.18 -6.71
CA LEU A 956 -20.39 -23.83 -7.26
C LEU A 956 -20.41 -22.77 -6.15
N ALA A 957 -21.26 -22.92 -5.13
CA ALA A 957 -21.26 -22.05 -3.95
C ALA A 957 -19.92 -22.10 -3.20
N ARG A 958 -19.36 -23.31 -3.00
CA ARG A 958 -18.03 -23.49 -2.39
C ARG A 958 -16.91 -22.84 -3.20
N LYS A 959 -17.00 -22.87 -4.53
CA LYS A 959 -16.05 -22.18 -5.39
C LYS A 959 -16.24 -20.67 -5.36
N ALA A 960 -17.49 -20.19 -5.35
CA ALA A 960 -17.81 -18.78 -5.29
C ALA A 960 -17.36 -18.16 -3.96
N GLY A 961 -17.55 -18.88 -2.86
CA GLY A 961 -17.07 -18.46 -1.53
C GLY A 961 -15.54 -18.35 -1.42
N ARG A 962 -14.80 -19.07 -2.28
CA ARG A 962 -13.34 -18.96 -2.40
C ARG A 962 -12.88 -18.08 -3.57
N SER A 963 -13.79 -17.33 -4.17
CA SER A 963 -13.55 -16.52 -5.37
C SER A 963 -12.87 -17.32 -6.50
N ARG A 964 -13.25 -18.59 -6.69
CA ARG A 964 -12.77 -19.48 -7.77
C ARG A 964 -13.73 -19.58 -8.95
N VAL A 965 -14.94 -19.06 -8.80
CA VAL A 965 -15.92 -18.86 -9.86
C VAL A 965 -16.65 -17.55 -9.58
N ASP A 966 -16.91 -16.80 -10.64
CA ASP A 966 -17.77 -15.62 -10.62
C ASP A 966 -19.18 -16.04 -11.06
N LEU A 967 -20.16 -15.86 -10.18
CA LEU A 967 -21.54 -16.30 -10.45
C LEU A 967 -22.22 -15.44 -11.52
N GLY A 968 -21.91 -14.15 -11.60
CA GLY A 968 -22.48 -13.28 -12.63
C GLY A 968 -21.94 -13.64 -14.01
N TRP A 969 -20.64 -13.91 -14.11
CA TRP A 969 -20.07 -14.44 -15.36
C TRP A 969 -20.66 -15.81 -15.72
N LEU A 970 -20.77 -16.74 -14.75
CA LEU A 970 -21.33 -18.07 -14.99
C LEU A 970 -22.77 -18.00 -15.50
N HIS A 971 -23.60 -17.14 -14.90
CA HIS A 971 -24.97 -16.90 -15.32
C HIS A 971 -25.06 -16.28 -16.73
N SER A 972 -24.04 -15.51 -17.15
CA SER A 972 -23.96 -14.96 -18.51
C SER A 972 -23.52 -15.97 -19.59
N THR A 973 -23.13 -17.20 -19.22
CA THR A 973 -22.73 -18.22 -20.18
C THR A 973 -23.93 -18.88 -20.84
N GLY A 974 -23.77 -19.33 -22.10
CA GLY A 974 -24.76 -20.11 -22.84
C GLY A 974 -24.70 -21.62 -22.54
N LEU A 975 -24.18 -22.04 -21.39
CA LEU A 975 -24.08 -23.45 -21.04
C LEU A 975 -25.46 -24.07 -20.87
N LEU A 976 -25.70 -25.18 -21.57
CA LEU A 976 -26.88 -26.00 -21.32
C LEU A 976 -26.85 -26.52 -19.88
N MET A 977 -28.01 -26.65 -19.27
CA MET A 977 -28.10 -27.01 -17.86
C MET A 977 -27.47 -28.38 -17.54
N LYS A 978 -27.58 -29.34 -18.47
CA LYS A 978 -26.88 -30.63 -18.39
C LYS A 978 -25.36 -30.44 -18.29
N ASP A 979 -24.80 -29.55 -19.10
CA ASP A 979 -23.36 -29.28 -19.17
C ASP A 979 -22.90 -28.52 -17.92
N LEU A 980 -23.68 -27.52 -17.49
CA LEU A 980 -23.43 -26.77 -16.26
C LEU A 980 -23.49 -27.69 -15.03
N ASN A 981 -24.44 -28.61 -14.96
CA ASN A 981 -24.50 -29.60 -13.88
C ASN A 981 -23.28 -30.53 -13.90
N PHE A 982 -22.85 -30.99 -15.08
CA PHE A 982 -21.68 -31.86 -15.19
C PHE A 982 -20.39 -31.15 -14.74
N MET A 983 -20.18 -29.92 -15.21
CA MET A 983 -18.99 -29.13 -14.91
C MET A 983 -19.03 -28.55 -13.49
N GLY A 984 -20.21 -28.17 -13.02
CA GLY A 984 -20.47 -27.55 -11.72
C GLY A 984 -20.19 -28.49 -10.56
N ARG A 985 -20.49 -29.78 -10.71
CA ARG A 985 -20.17 -30.83 -9.72
C ARG A 985 -18.67 -31.14 -9.61
N ASN A 986 -17.89 -30.86 -10.66
CA ASN A 986 -16.48 -31.20 -10.69
C ASN A 986 -15.62 -30.17 -9.92
N LYS A 987 -15.01 -30.64 -8.83
CA LYS A 987 -14.12 -29.85 -7.96
C LYS A 987 -12.91 -29.27 -8.70
N MET A 988 -12.47 -29.91 -9.77
CA MET A 988 -11.29 -29.54 -10.55
C MET A 988 -11.60 -28.67 -11.77
N THR A 989 -12.88 -28.39 -12.08
CA THR A 989 -13.22 -27.49 -13.20
C THR A 989 -12.55 -26.13 -13.03
N PRO A 990 -11.69 -25.70 -13.97
CA PRO A 990 -10.89 -24.49 -13.85
C PRO A 990 -11.70 -23.26 -14.31
N TRP A 991 -12.79 -22.95 -13.59
CA TRP A 991 -13.71 -21.85 -13.94
C TRP A 991 -13.01 -20.50 -14.15
N LYS A 992 -12.00 -20.18 -13.33
CA LYS A 992 -11.17 -18.98 -13.50
C LYS A 992 -10.40 -18.96 -14.82
N ASP A 993 -9.83 -20.08 -15.24
CA ASP A 993 -9.10 -20.14 -16.52
C ASP A 993 -10.08 -19.91 -17.68
N PHE A 994 -11.31 -20.44 -17.58
CA PHE A 994 -12.36 -20.22 -18.59
C PHE A 994 -12.84 -18.78 -18.62
N GLN A 995 -13.09 -18.18 -17.44
CA GLN A 995 -13.45 -16.76 -17.32
C GLN A 995 -12.35 -15.86 -17.87
N GLN A 996 -11.09 -16.11 -17.49
CA GLN A 996 -9.95 -15.36 -17.98
C GLN A 996 -9.79 -15.52 -19.50
N ALA A 997 -10.00 -16.72 -20.04
CA ALA A 997 -9.96 -16.94 -21.48
C ALA A 997 -11.10 -16.26 -22.24
N ALA A 998 -12.28 -16.10 -21.62
CA ALA A 998 -13.37 -15.32 -22.20
C ALA A 998 -13.05 -13.82 -22.21
N ALA A 999 -12.42 -13.32 -21.14
CA ALA A 999 -11.99 -11.92 -21.04
C ALA A 999 -10.75 -11.58 -21.89
N GLU A 1000 -9.88 -12.56 -22.16
CA GLU A 1000 -8.63 -12.41 -22.93
C GLU A 1000 -8.66 -13.27 -24.22
N PRO A 1001 -9.51 -12.96 -25.22
CA PRO A 1001 -9.61 -13.74 -26.45
C PRO A 1001 -8.29 -13.74 -27.26
N TRP A 1002 -7.45 -12.71 -27.11
CA TRP A 1002 -6.15 -12.58 -27.77
C TRP A 1002 -5.03 -13.43 -27.13
N ASN A 1003 -5.21 -13.96 -25.93
CA ASN A 1003 -4.17 -14.72 -25.24
C ASN A 1003 -4.06 -16.16 -25.76
N LEU A 1004 -3.36 -16.36 -26.88
CA LEU A 1004 -3.27 -17.67 -27.56
C LEU A 1004 -2.73 -18.80 -26.67
N LYS A 1005 -1.83 -18.52 -25.72
CA LYS A 1005 -1.30 -19.52 -24.78
C LYS A 1005 -2.37 -20.00 -23.83
N LEU A 1006 -3.13 -19.07 -23.24
CA LEU A 1006 -4.29 -19.38 -22.39
C LEU A 1006 -5.38 -20.10 -23.19
N GLN A 1007 -5.69 -19.63 -24.40
CA GLN A 1007 -6.69 -20.25 -25.27
C GLN A 1007 -6.34 -21.70 -25.63
N ARG A 1008 -5.08 -22.00 -25.96
CA ARG A 1008 -4.62 -23.36 -26.24
C ARG A 1008 -4.75 -24.26 -25.01
N ARG A 1009 -4.35 -23.77 -23.83
CA ARG A 1009 -4.49 -24.50 -22.56
C ARG A 1009 -5.95 -24.78 -22.22
N VAL A 1010 -6.83 -23.79 -22.34
CA VAL A 1010 -8.27 -23.93 -22.08
C VAL A 1010 -8.92 -24.87 -23.09
N ARG A 1011 -8.51 -24.83 -24.37
CA ARG A 1011 -8.97 -25.79 -25.38
C ARG A 1011 -8.61 -27.23 -24.98
N GLU A 1012 -7.39 -27.46 -24.50
CA GLU A 1012 -6.98 -28.80 -24.03
C GLU A 1012 -7.75 -29.24 -22.78
N GLN A 1013 -8.02 -28.33 -21.83
CA GLN A 1013 -8.84 -28.62 -20.65
C GLN A 1013 -10.29 -28.97 -21.03
N LEU A 1014 -10.92 -28.16 -21.90
CA LEU A 1014 -12.29 -28.39 -22.38
C LEU A 1014 -12.40 -29.67 -23.19
N ARG A 1015 -11.36 -30.04 -23.93
CA ARG A 1015 -11.29 -31.32 -24.63
C ARG A 1015 -11.29 -32.50 -23.67
N GLY A 1016 -10.57 -32.39 -22.54
CA GLY A 1016 -10.63 -33.38 -21.46
C GLY A 1016 -12.05 -33.52 -20.90
N VAL A 1017 -12.67 -32.39 -20.55
CA VAL A 1017 -14.06 -32.35 -20.07
C VAL A 1017 -15.04 -32.96 -21.08
N ALA A 1018 -14.91 -32.62 -22.36
CA ALA A 1018 -15.74 -33.16 -23.44
C ALA A 1018 -15.61 -34.69 -23.55
N ALA A 1019 -14.40 -35.23 -23.44
CA ALA A 1019 -14.17 -36.68 -23.48
C ALA A 1019 -14.81 -37.38 -22.26
N GLU A 1020 -14.71 -36.80 -21.06
CA GLU A 1020 -15.38 -37.33 -19.87
C GLU A 1020 -16.91 -37.31 -20.02
N MET A 1021 -17.49 -36.20 -20.51
CA MET A 1021 -18.93 -36.08 -20.75
C MET A 1021 -19.43 -37.10 -21.76
N LEU A 1022 -18.71 -37.29 -22.86
CA LEU A 1022 -19.05 -38.27 -23.88
C LEU A 1022 -18.90 -39.70 -23.37
N THR A 1023 -17.94 -39.95 -22.47
CA THR A 1023 -17.79 -41.26 -21.81
C THR A 1023 -19.00 -41.55 -20.94
N GLU A 1024 -19.47 -40.58 -20.15
CA GLU A 1024 -20.65 -40.72 -19.30
C GLU A 1024 -21.93 -40.91 -20.14
N ASP A 1025 -22.13 -40.04 -21.13
CA ASP A 1025 -23.30 -40.07 -22.03
C ASP A 1025 -23.42 -41.36 -22.84
N ASN A 1026 -22.28 -41.99 -23.17
CA ASN A 1026 -22.24 -43.22 -23.96
C ASN A 1026 -21.81 -44.46 -23.15
N ALA A 1027 -21.83 -44.40 -21.81
CA ALA A 1027 -21.26 -45.45 -20.95
C ALA A 1027 -21.81 -46.85 -21.26
N GLN A 1028 -23.12 -46.97 -21.51
CA GLN A 1028 -23.75 -48.26 -21.86
C GLN A 1028 -23.24 -48.84 -23.18
N LYS A 1029 -22.95 -47.98 -24.17
CA LYS A 1029 -22.41 -48.39 -25.47
C LYS A 1029 -20.92 -48.73 -25.39
N LEU A 1030 -20.15 -47.96 -24.62
CA LEU A 1030 -18.71 -48.13 -24.45
C LEU A 1030 -18.35 -49.32 -23.56
N PHE A 1031 -19.21 -49.65 -22.59
CA PHE A 1031 -18.98 -50.72 -21.62
C PHE A 1031 -20.19 -51.67 -21.55
N PRO A 1032 -20.43 -52.50 -22.58
CA PRO A 1032 -21.55 -53.44 -22.58
C PRO A 1032 -21.54 -54.35 -21.36
N GLY A 1033 -22.70 -54.50 -20.70
CA GLY A 1033 -22.84 -55.32 -19.47
C GLY A 1033 -22.52 -54.60 -18.16
N PHE A 1034 -22.11 -53.32 -18.22
CA PHE A 1034 -21.82 -52.49 -17.06
C PHE A 1034 -22.71 -51.25 -17.02
N ARG A 1035 -22.92 -50.71 -15.82
CA ARG A 1035 -23.54 -49.40 -15.61
C ARG A 1035 -22.59 -48.49 -14.83
N LEU A 1036 -22.62 -47.20 -15.13
CA LEU A 1036 -21.88 -46.19 -14.37
C LEU A 1036 -22.56 -45.96 -13.03
N THR A 1037 -21.82 -46.11 -11.94
CA THR A 1037 -22.35 -46.07 -10.56
C THR A 1037 -21.63 -45.05 -9.67
N GLY A 1038 -20.52 -44.49 -10.12
CA GLY A 1038 -19.81 -43.45 -9.40
C GLY A 1038 -18.94 -42.60 -10.32
N ARG A 1039 -18.66 -41.38 -9.88
CA ARG A 1039 -17.82 -40.40 -10.57
C ARG A 1039 -16.83 -39.79 -9.58
N GLN A 1040 -15.60 -39.49 -10.04
CA GLN A 1040 -14.52 -38.93 -9.23
C GLN A 1040 -14.35 -39.71 -7.90
N VAL A 1041 -14.26 -41.04 -8.03
CA VAL A 1041 -14.30 -41.96 -6.88
C VAL A 1041 -12.92 -42.06 -6.25
N LYS A 1042 -12.84 -41.75 -4.96
CA LYS A 1042 -11.62 -41.97 -4.16
C LYS A 1042 -11.36 -43.46 -3.97
N MET A 1043 -10.18 -43.87 -4.38
CA MET A 1043 -9.65 -45.22 -4.24
C MET A 1043 -8.94 -45.40 -2.90
N LYS A 1044 -8.62 -46.65 -2.56
CA LYS A 1044 -8.10 -47.03 -1.23
C LYS A 1044 -6.76 -46.38 -0.88
N ALA A 1045 -5.86 -46.17 -1.84
CA ALA A 1045 -4.60 -45.46 -1.60
C ALA A 1045 -4.73 -43.93 -1.79
N GLY A 1046 -5.95 -43.41 -1.90
CA GLY A 1046 -6.23 -41.98 -1.93
C GLY A 1046 -6.21 -41.34 -3.33
N HIS A 1047 -5.91 -42.10 -4.39
CA HIS A 1047 -6.06 -41.63 -5.76
C HIS A 1047 -7.54 -41.49 -6.15
N VAL A 1048 -7.85 -40.67 -7.14
CA VAL A 1048 -9.22 -40.48 -7.64
C VAL A 1048 -9.29 -41.02 -9.06
N ILE A 1049 -10.27 -41.88 -9.35
CA ILE A 1049 -10.57 -42.32 -10.72
C ILE A 1049 -11.73 -41.49 -11.28
N ASP A 1050 -11.75 -41.25 -12.59
CA ASP A 1050 -12.81 -40.46 -13.21
C ASP A 1050 -14.20 -41.08 -13.06
N ASN A 1051 -14.36 -42.37 -13.36
CA ASN A 1051 -15.65 -43.07 -13.23
C ASN A 1051 -15.52 -44.48 -12.65
N LEU A 1052 -16.60 -44.97 -12.05
CA LEU A 1052 -16.74 -46.33 -11.53
C LEU A 1052 -17.90 -47.04 -12.23
N LEU A 1053 -17.61 -48.21 -12.77
CA LEU A 1053 -18.58 -49.10 -13.39
C LEU A 1053 -18.93 -50.23 -12.44
N THR A 1054 -20.16 -50.72 -12.49
CA THR A 1054 -20.59 -51.95 -11.80
C THR A 1054 -21.25 -52.89 -12.78
N ALA A 1055 -20.90 -54.18 -12.71
CA ALA A 1055 -21.51 -55.20 -13.54
C ALA A 1055 -23.03 -55.27 -13.32
N MET A 1056 -23.80 -55.40 -14.41
CA MET A 1056 -25.26 -55.52 -14.32
C MET A 1056 -25.71 -56.93 -13.89
N THR A 1057 -24.87 -57.94 -14.05
CA THR A 1057 -25.17 -59.35 -13.76
C THR A 1057 -24.62 -59.76 -12.38
N GLY A 1058 -25.40 -59.56 -11.32
CA GLY A 1058 -25.32 -60.22 -9.99
C GLY A 1058 -24.03 -60.13 -9.15
N SER A 1059 -22.88 -59.80 -9.75
CA SER A 1059 -21.59 -59.65 -9.10
C SER A 1059 -21.42 -58.19 -8.67
N LYS A 1060 -21.03 -57.95 -7.41
CA LYS A 1060 -20.65 -56.63 -6.91
C LYS A 1060 -19.31 -56.14 -7.47
N LEU A 1061 -18.84 -56.69 -8.59
CA LEU A 1061 -17.54 -56.37 -9.17
C LEU A 1061 -17.61 -54.96 -9.78
N GLN A 1062 -16.70 -54.10 -9.32
CA GLN A 1062 -16.59 -52.72 -9.75
C GLN A 1062 -15.33 -52.52 -10.58
N HIS A 1063 -15.38 -51.69 -11.62
CA HIS A 1063 -14.22 -51.39 -12.46
C HIS A 1063 -14.00 -49.88 -12.51
N GLY A 1064 -12.77 -49.43 -12.26
CA GLY A 1064 -12.41 -48.03 -12.47
C GLY A 1064 -12.27 -47.71 -13.96
N VAL A 1065 -12.64 -46.49 -14.34
CA VAL A 1065 -12.47 -45.96 -15.70
C VAL A 1065 -11.76 -44.62 -15.59
N GLU A 1066 -10.57 -44.53 -16.17
CA GLU A 1066 -9.85 -43.27 -16.32
C GLU A 1066 -10.01 -42.76 -17.75
N VAL A 1067 -10.28 -41.47 -17.92
CA VAL A 1067 -10.50 -40.85 -19.23
C VAL A 1067 -9.37 -39.88 -19.55
N LYS A 1068 -8.78 -40.01 -20.74
CA LYS A 1068 -7.76 -39.08 -21.24
C LYS A 1068 -8.12 -38.59 -22.63
N GLY A 1069 -8.75 -37.41 -22.67
CA GLY A 1069 -9.06 -36.67 -23.90
C GLY A 1069 -7.83 -36.05 -24.59
N TRP A 1070 -6.64 -36.63 -24.49
CA TRP A 1070 -5.43 -36.13 -25.14
C TRP A 1070 -5.46 -36.44 -26.65
N ASN A 1071 -5.00 -35.50 -27.47
CA ASN A 1071 -4.83 -35.74 -28.91
C ASN A 1071 -3.55 -36.56 -29.20
N ASP A 1072 -3.40 -37.02 -30.44
CA ASP A 1072 -2.26 -37.83 -30.86
C ASP A 1072 -0.91 -37.17 -30.54
N ASN A 1073 -0.74 -35.87 -30.79
CA ASN A 1073 0.52 -35.17 -30.51
C ASN A 1073 0.86 -35.13 -29.01
N ARG A 1074 -0.13 -34.94 -28.14
CA ARG A 1074 0.09 -34.94 -26.68
C ARG A 1074 0.44 -36.34 -26.18
N TRP A 1075 -0.25 -37.38 -26.66
CA TRP A 1075 0.09 -38.78 -26.36
C TRP A 1075 1.51 -39.12 -26.83
N ARG A 1076 1.86 -38.77 -28.07
CA ARG A 1076 3.17 -39.00 -28.65
C ARG A 1076 4.28 -38.36 -27.80
N ARG A 1077 4.15 -37.05 -27.49
CA ARG A 1077 5.12 -36.33 -26.66
C ARG A 1077 5.26 -36.94 -25.26
N ALA A 1078 4.15 -37.35 -24.64
CA ALA A 1078 4.20 -37.95 -23.31
C ALA A 1078 4.93 -39.30 -23.32
N LEU A 1079 4.58 -40.18 -24.28
CA LEU A 1079 5.19 -41.50 -24.43
C LEU A 1079 6.67 -41.41 -24.84
N ASP A 1080 7.02 -40.48 -25.73
CA ASP A 1080 8.41 -40.24 -26.12
C ASP A 1080 9.23 -39.71 -24.94
N SER A 1081 8.67 -38.82 -24.13
CA SER A 1081 9.32 -38.32 -22.90
C SER A 1081 9.51 -39.45 -21.88
N TRP A 1082 8.55 -40.36 -21.76
CA TRP A 1082 8.67 -41.54 -20.90
C TRP A 1082 9.81 -42.47 -21.35
N LEU A 1083 9.89 -42.74 -22.65
CA LEU A 1083 10.97 -43.57 -23.22
C LEU A 1083 12.33 -42.89 -23.09
N ALA A 1084 12.42 -41.59 -23.35
CA ALA A 1084 13.64 -40.81 -23.18
C ALA A 1084 14.12 -40.84 -21.71
N ARG A 1085 13.21 -40.71 -20.74
CA ARG A 1085 13.56 -40.84 -19.31
C ARG A 1085 14.10 -42.23 -19.00
N ARG A 1086 13.47 -43.29 -19.51
CA ARG A 1086 13.95 -44.67 -19.31
C ARG A 1086 15.32 -44.91 -19.94
N ALA A 1087 15.62 -44.24 -21.04
CA ALA A 1087 16.93 -44.26 -21.68
C ALA A 1087 17.99 -43.39 -20.97
N GLY A 1088 17.66 -42.78 -19.82
CA GLY A 1088 18.59 -41.93 -19.07
C GLY A 1088 18.80 -40.54 -19.69
N SER A 1089 17.97 -40.14 -20.65
CA SER A 1089 18.06 -38.81 -21.27
C SER A 1089 17.61 -37.72 -20.30
N LYS A 1090 18.30 -36.57 -20.31
CA LYS A 1090 17.90 -35.39 -19.54
C LYS A 1090 16.64 -34.77 -20.16
N LEU A 1091 15.58 -34.65 -19.37
CA LEU A 1091 14.31 -34.06 -19.80
C LEU A 1091 14.25 -32.57 -19.46
N ASN A 1092 13.51 -31.80 -20.25
CA ASN A 1092 13.10 -30.45 -19.87
C ASN A 1092 11.85 -30.45 -18.97
N GLU A 1093 11.51 -29.32 -18.36
CA GLU A 1093 10.38 -29.22 -17.42
C GLU A 1093 9.04 -29.66 -18.02
N GLN A 1094 8.77 -29.36 -19.29
CA GLN A 1094 7.53 -29.76 -19.96
C GLN A 1094 7.46 -31.28 -20.17
N GLN A 1095 8.59 -31.88 -20.56
CA GLN A 1095 8.72 -33.33 -20.70
C GLN A 1095 8.60 -34.02 -19.34
N GLU A 1096 9.23 -33.48 -18.29
CA GLU A 1096 9.08 -33.99 -16.92
C GLU A 1096 7.63 -33.92 -16.42
N ALA A 1097 6.91 -32.83 -16.72
CA ALA A 1097 5.50 -32.71 -16.36
C ALA A 1097 4.63 -33.76 -17.06
N LEU A 1098 4.87 -34.04 -18.35
CA LEU A 1098 4.18 -35.10 -19.07
C LEU A 1098 4.49 -36.49 -18.51
N VAL A 1099 5.74 -36.75 -18.14
CA VAL A 1099 6.12 -38.00 -17.48
C VAL A 1099 5.45 -38.15 -16.11
N LYS A 1100 5.39 -37.07 -15.32
CA LYS A 1100 4.65 -37.07 -14.04
C LYS A 1100 3.16 -37.36 -14.25
N GLN A 1101 2.54 -36.84 -15.32
CA GLN A 1101 1.15 -37.14 -15.67
C GLN A 1101 0.96 -38.61 -16.05
N LEU A 1102 1.88 -39.21 -16.81
CA LEU A 1102 1.83 -40.64 -17.12
C LEU A 1102 2.06 -41.52 -15.88
N GLN A 1103 2.99 -41.14 -14.99
CA GLN A 1103 3.17 -41.84 -13.72
C GLN A 1103 1.90 -41.78 -12.88
N HIS A 1104 1.29 -40.59 -12.75
CA HIS A 1104 0.05 -40.43 -12.00
C HIS A 1104 -1.08 -41.28 -12.58
N LEU A 1105 -1.20 -41.34 -13.91
CA LEU A 1105 -2.15 -42.22 -14.60
C LEU A 1105 -1.92 -43.70 -14.21
N LEU A 1106 -0.67 -44.17 -14.21
CA LEU A 1106 -0.34 -45.54 -13.78
C LEU A 1106 -0.72 -45.77 -12.32
N ASP A 1107 -0.45 -44.82 -11.44
CA ASP A 1107 -0.77 -44.92 -10.02
C ASP A 1107 -2.30 -44.98 -9.80
N GLN A 1108 -3.07 -44.16 -10.52
CA GLN A 1108 -4.54 -44.18 -10.50
C GLN A 1108 -5.10 -45.54 -10.98
N LEU A 1109 -4.58 -46.06 -12.10
CA LEU A 1109 -5.00 -47.35 -12.65
C LEU A 1109 -4.62 -48.52 -11.73
N ALA A 1110 -3.42 -48.49 -11.16
CA ALA A 1110 -2.95 -49.50 -10.22
C ALA A 1110 -3.78 -49.50 -8.93
N ASP A 1111 -4.17 -48.32 -8.42
CA ASP A 1111 -5.03 -48.24 -7.24
C ASP A 1111 -6.47 -48.69 -7.54
N ALA A 1112 -6.99 -48.34 -8.72
CA ALA A 1112 -8.31 -48.79 -9.18
C ALA A 1112 -8.39 -50.30 -9.42
N ALA A 1113 -7.26 -50.98 -9.67
CA ALA A 1113 -7.19 -52.44 -9.84
C ALA A 1113 -7.21 -53.23 -8.52
N LYS A 1114 -7.11 -52.57 -7.36
CA LYS A 1114 -7.09 -53.26 -6.06
C LYS A 1114 -8.49 -53.71 -5.66
N ALA A 1115 -8.56 -54.87 -5.01
CA ALA A 1115 -9.81 -55.44 -4.48
C ALA A 1115 -10.57 -54.41 -3.61
N PRO A 1116 -11.91 -54.31 -3.72
CA PRO A 1116 -12.84 -55.24 -4.39
C PRO A 1116 -13.03 -55.01 -5.90
N ASN A 1117 -12.24 -54.12 -6.51
CA ASN A 1117 -12.40 -53.77 -7.91
C ASN A 1117 -11.72 -54.79 -8.85
N GLY A 1118 -12.26 -54.94 -10.05
CA GLY A 1118 -11.65 -55.66 -11.17
C GLY A 1118 -10.69 -54.78 -11.99
N GLN A 1119 -10.20 -55.31 -13.11
CA GLN A 1119 -9.26 -54.59 -13.99
C GLN A 1119 -9.84 -53.26 -14.51
N PRO A 1120 -9.13 -52.13 -14.38
CA PRO A 1120 -9.63 -50.85 -14.85
C PRO A 1120 -9.55 -50.68 -16.38
N PHE A 1121 -10.30 -49.69 -16.86
CA PHE A 1121 -10.31 -49.25 -18.26
C PHE A 1121 -9.61 -47.91 -18.40
N LEU A 1122 -8.92 -47.72 -19.53
CA LEU A 1122 -8.45 -46.42 -19.99
C LEU A 1122 -9.23 -46.01 -21.23
N VAL A 1123 -9.85 -44.84 -21.23
CA VAL A 1123 -10.53 -44.26 -22.39
C VAL A 1123 -9.60 -43.25 -23.07
N SER A 1124 -9.42 -43.38 -24.39
CA SER A 1124 -8.63 -42.47 -25.24
C SER A 1124 -9.36 -42.20 -26.56
N THR A 1125 -8.88 -41.24 -27.34
CA THR A 1125 -9.34 -41.02 -28.72
C THR A 1125 -9.02 -42.20 -29.65
N ASP A 1126 -9.84 -42.41 -30.67
CA ASP A 1126 -9.62 -43.35 -31.78
C ASP A 1126 -8.63 -42.84 -32.83
N ASN A 1127 -8.45 -41.52 -32.94
CA ASN A 1127 -7.58 -40.87 -33.92
C ASN A 1127 -6.11 -40.77 -33.45
N LEU A 1128 -5.58 -41.87 -32.90
CA LEU A 1128 -4.15 -42.02 -32.64
C LEU A 1128 -3.47 -42.57 -33.89
N SER A 1129 -2.35 -41.97 -34.29
CA SER A 1129 -1.52 -42.51 -35.35
C SER A 1129 -1.05 -43.93 -35.01
N GLY A 1130 -0.88 -44.79 -36.03
CA GLY A 1130 -0.42 -46.17 -35.83
C GLY A 1130 0.79 -46.29 -34.89
N PRO A 1131 1.85 -45.47 -35.05
CA PRO A 1131 2.99 -45.46 -34.15
C PRO A 1131 2.65 -45.06 -32.71
N THR A 1132 1.86 -43.99 -32.50
CA THR A 1132 1.48 -43.55 -31.14
C THR A 1132 0.61 -44.61 -30.46
N ARG A 1133 -0.34 -45.22 -31.18
CA ARG A 1133 -1.20 -46.29 -30.66
C ARG A 1133 -0.39 -47.51 -30.24
N ALA A 1134 0.57 -47.93 -31.07
CA ALA A 1134 1.46 -49.03 -30.74
C ALA A 1134 2.29 -48.74 -29.48
N LYS A 1135 2.84 -47.53 -29.35
CA LYS A 1135 3.57 -47.09 -28.14
C LYS A 1135 2.68 -47.07 -26.90
N LEU A 1136 1.43 -46.63 -27.01
CA LEU A 1136 0.48 -46.62 -25.89
C LEU A 1136 0.15 -48.04 -25.43
N LEU A 1137 -0.12 -48.95 -26.37
CA LEU A 1137 -0.38 -50.35 -26.04
C LEU A 1137 0.85 -51.01 -25.40
N ASP A 1138 2.05 -50.80 -25.93
CA ASP A 1138 3.29 -51.30 -25.34
C ASP A 1138 3.55 -50.72 -23.95
N PHE A 1139 3.30 -49.42 -23.76
CA PHE A 1139 3.38 -48.74 -22.46
C PHE A 1139 2.44 -49.39 -21.43
N LEU A 1140 1.16 -49.58 -21.78
CA LEU A 1140 0.19 -50.21 -20.89
C LEU A 1140 0.54 -51.67 -20.60
N LEU A 1141 0.92 -52.45 -21.61
CA LEU A 1141 1.32 -53.85 -21.44
C LEU A 1141 2.50 -54.01 -20.48
N LYS A 1142 3.50 -53.13 -20.57
CA LYS A 1142 4.72 -53.19 -19.75
C LYS A 1142 4.54 -52.62 -18.35
N GLN A 1143 3.72 -51.58 -18.19
CA GLN A 1143 3.63 -50.83 -16.92
C GLN A 1143 2.36 -51.14 -16.12
N SER A 1144 1.28 -51.58 -16.76
CA SER A 1144 0.00 -51.89 -16.12
C SER A 1144 -0.73 -53.02 -16.87
N PRO A 1145 -0.23 -54.27 -16.77
CA PRO A 1145 -0.78 -55.39 -17.52
C PRO A 1145 -2.26 -55.65 -17.16
N GLY A 1146 -3.08 -55.90 -18.18
CA GLY A 1146 -4.52 -56.18 -18.02
C GLY A 1146 -5.46 -54.98 -18.17
N ILE A 1147 -4.94 -53.75 -18.35
CA ILE A 1147 -5.78 -52.58 -18.66
C ILE A 1147 -6.34 -52.70 -20.08
N LYS A 1148 -7.66 -52.52 -20.21
CA LYS A 1148 -8.33 -52.46 -21.50
C LYS A 1148 -8.43 -51.01 -21.98
N LEU A 1149 -7.91 -50.76 -23.18
CA LEU A 1149 -8.03 -49.47 -23.87
C LEU A 1149 -9.37 -49.42 -24.61
N ILE A 1150 -10.21 -48.44 -24.27
CA ILE A 1150 -11.47 -48.13 -24.94
C ILE A 1150 -11.28 -46.84 -25.75
N GLN A 1151 -11.79 -46.81 -26.99
CA GLN A 1151 -11.61 -45.69 -27.89
C GLN A 1151 -12.91 -44.91 -28.10
N LEU A 1152 -12.82 -43.58 -28.06
CA LEU A 1152 -13.89 -42.63 -28.36
C LEU A 1152 -13.64 -41.95 -29.71
N GLU A 1153 -14.71 -41.74 -30.48
CA GLU A 1153 -14.66 -41.04 -31.77
C GLU A 1153 -14.15 -39.60 -31.60
N GLU A 1154 -13.02 -39.28 -32.24
CA GLU A 1154 -12.38 -37.97 -32.18
C GLU A 1154 -13.28 -36.83 -32.63
N ALA A 1155 -14.07 -37.06 -33.68
CA ALA A 1155 -15.00 -36.07 -34.23
C ALA A 1155 -16.03 -35.62 -33.17
N ARG A 1156 -16.52 -36.55 -32.34
CA ARG A 1156 -17.46 -36.23 -31.25
C ARG A 1156 -16.80 -35.42 -30.15
N ILE A 1157 -15.55 -35.74 -29.78
CA ILE A 1157 -14.79 -34.99 -28.79
C ILE A 1157 -14.60 -33.55 -29.27
N LEU A 1158 -14.22 -33.36 -30.54
CA LEU A 1158 -14.02 -32.03 -31.12
C LEU A 1158 -15.32 -31.23 -31.20
N ASP A 1159 -16.42 -31.85 -31.65
CA ASP A 1159 -17.73 -31.20 -31.74
C ASP A 1159 -18.23 -30.74 -30.37
N LYS A 1160 -18.18 -31.62 -29.35
CA LYS A 1160 -18.56 -31.24 -27.98
C LYS A 1160 -17.62 -30.18 -27.41
N THR A 1161 -16.33 -30.22 -27.72
CA THR A 1161 -15.37 -29.16 -27.33
C THR A 1161 -15.75 -27.82 -27.96
N LYS A 1162 -16.14 -27.80 -29.24
CA LYS A 1162 -16.59 -26.59 -29.94
C LYS A 1162 -17.85 -26.03 -29.31
N GLN A 1163 -18.85 -26.87 -29.04
CA GLN A 1163 -20.09 -26.48 -28.36
C GLN A 1163 -19.82 -25.84 -26.99
N LEU A 1164 -18.97 -26.47 -26.16
CA LEU A 1164 -18.60 -25.92 -24.85
C LEU A 1164 -17.84 -24.60 -24.96
N ARG A 1165 -16.98 -24.43 -25.97
CA ARG A 1165 -16.27 -23.16 -26.22
C ARG A 1165 -17.25 -22.04 -26.57
N ALA A 1166 -18.17 -22.30 -27.49
CA ALA A 1166 -19.19 -21.33 -27.88
C ALA A 1166 -20.07 -20.93 -26.67
N ALA A 1167 -20.53 -21.92 -25.89
CA ALA A 1167 -21.32 -21.69 -24.69
C ALA A 1167 -20.60 -20.86 -23.62
N LEU A 1168 -19.28 -20.99 -23.52
CA LEU A 1168 -18.44 -20.21 -22.59
C LEU A 1168 -17.99 -18.86 -23.15
N ASN A 1169 -18.54 -18.41 -24.29
CA ASN A 1169 -18.15 -17.18 -24.99
C ASN A 1169 -16.65 -17.14 -25.35
N LEU A 1170 -16.07 -18.29 -25.71
CA LEU A 1170 -14.66 -18.41 -26.14
C LEU A 1170 -14.56 -18.36 -27.67
N PRO A 1171 -13.50 -17.78 -28.24
CA PRO A 1171 -13.34 -17.69 -29.70
C PRO A 1171 -13.32 -19.09 -30.35
N GLU A 1172 -14.15 -19.28 -31.38
CA GLU A 1172 -14.26 -20.55 -32.10
C GLU A 1172 -12.99 -20.86 -32.91
N ASN A 1173 -12.46 -19.86 -33.60
CA ASN A 1173 -11.30 -19.98 -34.47
C ASN A 1173 -10.06 -19.42 -33.76
N LEU A 1174 -9.16 -20.31 -33.34
CA LEU A 1174 -7.82 -19.90 -32.91
C LEU A 1174 -6.95 -19.80 -34.16
N SER A 1175 -6.61 -18.59 -34.59
CA SER A 1175 -5.66 -18.37 -35.68
C SER A 1175 -4.33 -19.06 -35.35
N GLY A 1176 -3.93 -20.05 -36.15
CA GLY A 1176 -2.61 -20.71 -36.05
C GLY A 1176 -2.59 -22.11 -35.44
N GLY A 1177 -3.45 -23.02 -35.93
CA GLY A 1177 -3.27 -24.46 -35.76
C GLY A 1177 -4.29 -25.25 -36.57
N VAL A 1178 -3.82 -25.98 -37.58
CA VAL A 1178 -4.57 -26.98 -38.36
C VAL A 1178 -5.31 -27.94 -37.41
N PRO A 1179 -6.53 -28.42 -37.76
CA PRO A 1179 -7.38 -29.31 -36.95
C PRO A 1179 -6.65 -30.41 -36.18
#